data_AF-A0A7C6AKL8-F1
#
_entry.id   AF-A0A7C6AKL8-F1
#
_cell.length_a   1.000
_cell.length_b   1.000
_cell.length_c   1.000
_cell.angle_alpha   90.00
_cell.angle_beta   90.00
_cell.angle_gamma   90.00
#
_symmetry.space_group_name_H-M   'P 1'
#
loop_
_entity.id
_entity.type
_entity.pdbx_description
1 polymer ?
#
loop_
_entity_poly.entity_id
_entity_poly.type
_entity_poly.pdbx_seq_one_letter_code
_entity_poly.pdbx_strand_id
1 'polypeptide(L)'
;MSYGLIFRWMSRACFVFLLISLILMPATSAATSKVPIKFDTYHGYTGTVDYLKAVARAYPNLTELMEIGRSTLGKPIYVLAITDQKTGVALDTLIPLRHSRNEVKNVPPMKRHQGKPGQWICGATHGNEFTGTEVCLYIIDKLLSGYDKDPEIRRLVTEKVFYICPVVNPDGVYNSVEAGLSQRGNVLLRDDDGDGRVNEDGPDDLNKDGFITQFRYLDPKGEYVIDDVDPRLMVRLQPGETTSKPRYSVISEDMDNDKDGKRSEDPVSGFDLNRNFPEGWFRSDGFPGGQGDYPTSAPEVQALAEFFTNFRNILMAQFFHTSGGFTYRPMGSSPDTAVHPKDAAVYDFILGKKYLELIGEPVPEAWQNPEEMEKFKAALRGKTRNRYALDRGYEFPRGWRVSYNEAEDRPYGYGLQADWVYMQYGAFSVTTELWNPVKDIPDFPQLKEDASRLDLQRALLRYQDEKYGGKFFLPWKKFRHPELGEGEIGGWIPVYSGSNAYPGEPLLNVAEKHWQFELFRAQLLPEVVITEVKTKVLYQAENPASADAELSGNTALVKKGQPKGKYTILEIKAIIENKGGLPTHVARGASLPLNREDVVWLLGDRDKIKFLLGTPWQRVGVLEGQLRIPVVSPREEAAPRSAERPGAPPGPAGLPGFPGQRLSQPTAEAETVRPLSPSAREVTWVVAIEGQSPLKIVVSSQKGGTKVKEVSFE
;
A
#
# COMPACT_ATOMS: atom_id res chain seq x y z
N MET A 1 80.18 -4.72 -5.56
CA MET A 1 81.08 -5.87 -5.39
C MET A 1 80.41 -6.87 -4.44
N SER A 2 79.88 -7.94 -5.03
CA SER A 2 80.27 -9.33 -4.75
C SER A 2 80.10 -9.93 -3.34
N TYR A 3 79.12 -10.85 -3.28
CA TYR A 3 79.07 -12.16 -2.58
C TYR A 3 79.03 -12.16 -1.04
N GLY A 4 78.24 -12.98 -0.34
CA GLY A 4 77.45 -14.16 -0.73
C GLY A 4 77.75 -15.34 0.20
N LEU A 5 76.73 -15.72 1.00
CA LEU A 5 76.39 -17.05 1.53
C LEU A 5 77.40 -17.89 2.36
N ILE A 6 76.87 -18.57 3.40
CA ILE A 6 76.78 -20.05 3.56
C ILE A 6 76.18 -20.37 4.96
N PHE A 7 74.89 -20.77 4.99
CA PHE A 7 74.32 -22.08 5.43
C PHE A 7 74.52 -22.46 6.93
N ARG A 8 73.46 -22.45 7.77
CA ARG A 8 72.37 -23.46 8.01
C ARG A 8 72.77 -24.57 9.01
N TRP A 9 72.10 -24.65 10.18
CA TRP A 9 71.14 -25.72 10.58
C TRP A 9 70.79 -25.69 12.09
N MET A 10 69.53 -26.07 12.37
CA MET A 10 68.94 -26.51 13.66
C MET A 10 68.56 -25.48 14.74
N SER A 11 67.32 -24.95 14.64
CA SER A 11 66.30 -25.09 15.69
C SER A 11 64.96 -24.51 15.22
N ARG A 12 64.07 -25.40 14.75
CA ARG A 12 62.64 -25.11 14.50
C ARG A 12 61.82 -26.10 15.31
N ALA A 13 61.68 -25.82 16.60
CA ALA A 13 60.73 -26.46 17.48
C ALA A 13 60.40 -25.47 18.60
N CYS A 14 59.49 -24.52 18.35
CA CYS A 14 58.76 -23.74 19.37
C CYS A 14 57.74 -22.71 18.81
N PHE A 15 57.57 -22.57 17.49
CA PHE A 15 56.69 -21.54 16.91
C PHE A 15 55.61 -22.09 15.96
N VAL A 16 54.84 -23.10 16.39
CA VAL A 16 53.64 -23.56 15.63
C VAL A 16 52.40 -23.83 16.53
N PHE A 17 52.47 -23.67 17.85
CA PHE A 17 51.31 -23.93 18.74
C PHE A 17 50.57 -22.67 19.23
N LEU A 18 50.62 -21.57 18.48
CA LEU A 18 49.89 -20.33 18.82
C LEU A 18 49.17 -19.70 17.61
N LEU A 19 48.68 -20.56 16.69
CA LEU A 19 47.91 -20.14 15.52
C LEU A 19 46.81 -21.14 15.10
N ILE A 20 46.39 -22.02 16.01
CA ILE A 20 45.21 -22.90 15.87
C ILE A 20 44.43 -22.90 17.19
N SER A 21 44.00 -21.70 17.60
CA SER A 21 42.98 -21.52 18.66
C SER A 21 42.24 -20.19 18.46
N LEU A 22 42.12 -19.71 17.21
CA LEU A 22 41.02 -18.82 16.86
C LEU A 22 39.79 -19.72 16.69
N ILE A 23 39.05 -19.74 17.78
CA ILE A 23 37.79 -20.42 18.03
C ILE A 23 36.91 -20.33 16.77
N LEU A 24 36.69 -21.49 16.13
CA LEU A 24 35.45 -21.78 15.42
C LEU A 24 34.34 -21.63 16.45
N MET A 25 33.90 -20.39 16.70
CA MET A 25 32.60 -20.19 17.29
C MET A 25 31.65 -20.68 16.20
N PRO A 26 30.74 -21.62 16.50
CA PRO A 26 29.55 -21.70 15.67
C PRO A 26 29.03 -20.27 15.59
N ALA A 27 28.61 -19.82 14.40
CA ALA A 27 27.71 -18.68 14.36
C ALA A 27 26.48 -19.11 15.15
N THR A 28 26.51 -18.93 16.47
CA THR A 28 25.34 -18.89 17.30
C THR A 28 24.59 -17.73 16.71
N SER A 29 23.55 -18.06 15.93
CA SER A 29 22.46 -17.14 15.64
C SER A 29 22.10 -16.55 17.00
N ALA A 30 22.62 -15.37 17.31
CA ALA A 30 22.14 -14.62 18.46
C ALA A 30 20.65 -14.54 18.20
N ALA A 31 19.86 -15.20 19.05
CA ALA A 31 18.42 -15.16 18.93
C ALA A 31 18.05 -13.69 18.83
N THR A 32 17.55 -13.28 17.67
CA THR A 32 17.26 -11.87 17.38
C THR A 32 16.26 -11.41 18.42
N SER A 33 16.76 -10.66 19.41
CA SER A 33 15.97 -10.24 20.55
C SER A 33 14.93 -9.24 20.07
N LYS A 34 13.66 -9.47 20.43
CA LYS A 34 12.54 -8.56 20.15
C LYS A 34 12.96 -7.11 20.43
N VAL A 35 12.83 -6.23 19.44
CA VAL A 35 12.97 -4.78 19.67
C VAL A 35 11.74 -4.34 20.45
N PRO A 36 11.90 -3.80 21.68
CA PRO A 36 10.76 -3.41 22.48
C PRO A 36 10.06 -2.18 21.89
N ILE A 37 8.73 -2.21 21.90
CA ILE A 37 7.86 -1.09 21.55
C ILE A 37 6.66 -1.09 22.49
N LYS A 38 6.20 0.09 22.89
CA LYS A 38 5.03 0.27 23.76
C LYS A 38 4.08 1.26 23.10
N PHE A 39 2.78 1.06 23.31
CA PHE A 39 1.72 1.89 22.74
C PHE A 39 1.02 2.73 23.82
N ASP A 40 1.72 3.05 24.92
CA ASP A 40 1.25 3.90 26.03
C ASP A 40 1.44 5.41 25.75
N THR A 41 2.08 5.74 24.63
CA THR A 41 2.22 7.09 24.04
C THR A 41 2.25 7.00 22.51
N TYR A 42 2.19 8.14 21.83
CA TYR A 42 2.47 8.25 20.41
C TYR A 42 3.99 8.39 20.18
N HIS A 43 4.51 7.75 19.15
CA HIS A 43 5.95 7.73 18.86
C HIS A 43 6.46 8.97 18.12
N GLY A 44 5.55 9.74 17.49
CA GLY A 44 5.90 10.87 16.64
C GLY A 44 6.77 10.46 15.45
N TYR A 45 7.38 11.43 14.77
CA TYR A 45 8.29 11.14 13.67
C TYR A 45 9.62 10.54 14.17
N THR A 46 10.20 11.15 15.20
CA THR A 46 11.55 10.82 15.70
C THR A 46 11.59 9.41 16.28
N GLY A 47 10.64 9.08 17.18
CA GLY A 47 10.55 7.75 17.78
C GLY A 47 10.24 6.67 16.75
N THR A 48 9.42 6.98 15.74
CA THR A 48 9.15 6.08 14.62
C THR A 48 10.43 5.75 13.84
N VAL A 49 11.21 6.77 13.44
CA VAL A 49 12.46 6.58 12.69
C VAL A 49 13.49 5.77 13.50
N ASP A 50 13.61 6.06 14.80
CA ASP A 50 14.52 5.34 15.69
C ASP A 50 14.13 3.87 15.81
N TYR A 51 12.84 3.58 15.96
CA TYR A 51 12.33 2.21 15.97
C TYR A 51 12.59 1.48 14.65
N LEU A 52 12.30 2.09 13.50
CA LEU A 52 12.56 1.49 12.18
C LEU A 52 14.04 1.15 12.00
N LYS A 53 14.95 2.06 12.39
CA LYS A 53 16.39 1.82 12.34
C LYS A 53 16.83 0.72 13.31
N ALA A 54 16.26 0.66 14.51
CA ALA A 54 16.54 -0.39 15.48
C ALA A 54 16.08 -1.76 14.98
N VAL A 55 14.87 -1.84 14.43
CA VAL A 55 14.32 -3.04 13.79
C VAL A 55 15.18 -3.49 12.63
N ALA A 56 15.58 -2.59 11.74
CA ALA A 56 16.42 -2.93 10.59
C ALA A 56 17.78 -3.53 11.02
N ARG A 57 18.38 -3.01 12.10
CA ARG A 57 19.61 -3.55 12.68
C ARG A 57 19.39 -4.89 13.38
N ALA A 58 18.27 -5.08 14.05
CA ALA A 58 17.96 -6.30 14.78
C ALA A 58 17.56 -7.46 13.86
N TYR A 59 16.93 -7.17 12.72
CA TYR A 59 16.39 -8.18 11.80
C TYR A 59 16.94 -8.05 10.37
N PRO A 60 18.27 -8.03 10.14
CA PRO A 60 18.86 -7.75 8.83
C PRO A 60 18.54 -8.81 7.77
N ASN A 61 18.17 -10.03 8.19
CA ASN A 61 17.76 -11.10 7.27
C ASN A 61 16.28 -11.03 6.89
N LEU A 62 15.47 -10.25 7.61
CA LEU A 62 14.04 -10.13 7.40
C LEU A 62 13.61 -8.72 6.95
N THR A 63 14.53 -7.76 6.96
CA THR A 63 14.19 -6.35 6.74
C THR A 63 15.18 -5.65 5.81
N GLU A 64 14.66 -4.72 5.01
CA GLU A 64 15.43 -3.71 4.28
C GLU A 64 14.79 -2.34 4.51
N LEU A 65 15.52 -1.41 5.12
CA LEU A 65 15.06 -0.04 5.35
C LEU A 65 15.52 0.86 4.19
N MET A 66 14.56 1.48 3.51
CA MET A 66 14.79 2.32 2.33
C MET A 66 14.37 3.76 2.64
N GLU A 67 15.24 4.72 2.40
CA GLU A 67 14.85 6.12 2.26
C GLU A 67 14.32 6.31 0.83
N ILE A 68 13.03 6.62 0.69
CA ILE A 68 12.38 6.73 -0.63
C ILE A 68 12.27 8.18 -1.13
N GLY A 69 12.57 9.14 -0.26
CA GLY A 69 12.49 10.57 -0.52
C GLY A 69 12.62 11.37 0.76
N ARG A 70 12.42 12.68 0.65
CA ARG A 70 12.44 13.62 1.78
C ARG A 70 11.24 14.54 1.69
N SER A 71 10.73 14.97 2.84
CA SER A 71 9.66 15.97 2.93
C SER A 71 10.13 17.37 2.50
N THR A 72 9.21 18.34 2.47
CA THR A 72 9.56 19.75 2.21
C THR A 72 10.67 20.27 3.14
N LEU A 73 10.64 19.95 4.43
CA LEU A 73 11.68 20.35 5.39
C LEU A 73 12.88 19.39 5.44
N GLY A 74 13.01 18.49 4.45
CA GLY A 74 14.17 17.62 4.27
C GLY A 74 14.22 16.39 5.17
N LYS A 75 13.14 16.08 5.91
CA LYS A 75 13.05 14.88 6.76
C LYS A 75 12.91 13.62 5.90
N PRO A 76 13.72 12.57 6.10
CA PRO A 76 13.62 11.32 5.36
C PRO A 76 12.25 10.64 5.47
N ILE A 77 11.75 10.10 4.35
CA ILE A 77 10.59 9.22 4.28
C ILE A 77 11.10 7.79 4.15
N TYR A 78 10.73 6.92 5.10
CA TYR A 78 11.23 5.55 5.16
C TYR A 78 10.16 4.51 4.82
N VAL A 79 10.57 3.53 4.02
CA VAL A 79 9.83 2.27 3.81
C VAL A 79 10.65 1.13 4.40
N LEU A 80 10.02 0.32 5.25
CA LEU A 80 10.58 -0.95 5.71
C LEU A 80 10.00 -2.09 4.88
N ALA A 81 10.81 -2.73 4.05
CA ALA A 81 10.45 -3.98 3.39
C ALA A 81 10.67 -5.15 4.36
N ILE A 82 9.60 -5.85 4.75
CA ILE A 82 9.65 -7.04 5.61
C ILE A 82 9.40 -8.29 4.78
N THR A 83 10.40 -9.16 4.72
CA THR A 83 10.40 -10.44 3.99
C THR A 83 11.68 -11.21 4.28
N ASP A 84 11.68 -12.55 4.15
CA ASP A 84 12.94 -13.31 4.18
C ASP A 84 13.82 -12.93 2.98
N GLN A 85 14.91 -12.20 3.25
CA GLN A 85 15.81 -11.66 2.22
C GLN A 85 16.56 -12.76 1.46
N LYS A 86 16.56 -14.01 1.95
CA LYS A 86 17.18 -15.15 1.28
C LYS A 86 16.31 -15.72 0.16
N THR A 87 15.00 -15.58 0.26
CA THR A 87 14.05 -16.13 -0.71
C THR A 87 13.61 -15.08 -1.75
N GLY A 88 12.89 -15.53 -2.79
CA GLY A 88 12.52 -14.71 -3.94
C GLY A 88 13.57 -14.71 -5.04
N VAL A 89 13.15 -14.31 -6.24
CA VAL A 89 13.99 -14.36 -7.44
C VAL A 89 13.86 -13.04 -8.19
N ALA A 90 14.96 -12.30 -8.28
CA ALA A 90 15.04 -11.11 -9.11
C ALA A 90 15.27 -11.52 -10.56
N LEU A 91 14.36 -11.13 -11.47
CA LEU A 91 14.38 -11.59 -12.87
C LEU A 91 15.67 -11.21 -13.60
N ASP A 92 16.25 -10.05 -13.29
CA ASP A 92 17.49 -9.56 -13.86
C ASP A 92 18.74 -10.36 -13.43
N THR A 93 18.63 -11.22 -12.40
CA THR A 93 19.69 -12.17 -12.02
C THR A 93 19.69 -13.42 -12.90
N LEU A 94 18.59 -13.67 -13.64
CA LEU A 94 18.44 -14.84 -14.51
C LEU A 94 18.77 -14.54 -15.97
N ILE A 95 18.59 -13.29 -16.40
CA ILE A 95 18.77 -12.87 -17.78
C ILE A 95 19.81 -11.75 -17.83
N PRO A 96 21.01 -11.99 -18.40
CA PRO A 96 21.97 -10.93 -18.63
C PRO A 96 21.37 -9.94 -19.64
N LEU A 97 21.06 -8.72 -19.17
CA LEU A 97 20.49 -7.67 -19.99
C LEU A 97 21.48 -7.30 -21.10
N ARG A 98 21.09 -7.47 -22.37
CA ARG A 98 21.85 -6.97 -23.52
C ARG A 98 21.68 -5.45 -23.57
N HIS A 99 22.73 -4.72 -23.20
CA HIS A 99 22.85 -3.26 -23.27
C HIS A 99 21.85 -2.45 -22.42
N SER A 100 22.39 -1.72 -21.43
CA SER A 100 22.00 -0.36 -20.99
C SER A 100 21.90 -0.07 -19.48
N ARG A 101 22.31 -0.97 -18.55
CA ARG A 101 22.62 -0.47 -17.18
C ARG A 101 23.90 0.37 -17.13
N ASN A 102 24.81 0.16 -18.08
CA ASN A 102 26.02 0.97 -18.21
C ASN A 102 25.79 2.27 -19.00
N GLU A 103 24.67 2.40 -19.73
CA GLU A 103 24.33 3.58 -20.54
C GLU A 103 23.28 4.47 -19.86
N VAL A 104 22.40 3.89 -19.04
CA VAL A 104 21.43 4.60 -18.18
C VAL A 104 21.83 4.42 -16.73
N LYS A 105 22.44 5.45 -16.12
CA LYS A 105 22.94 5.44 -14.73
C LYS A 105 21.85 5.21 -13.67
N ASN A 106 20.57 5.22 -14.05
CA ASN A 106 19.43 5.30 -13.14
C ASN A 106 18.51 4.06 -13.18
N VAL A 107 18.97 2.90 -13.66
CA VAL A 107 18.17 1.65 -13.56
C VAL A 107 18.72 0.78 -12.41
N PRO A 108 18.19 0.90 -11.19
CA PRO A 108 18.66 0.11 -10.06
C PRO A 108 18.46 -1.40 -10.32
N PRO A 109 19.36 -2.26 -9.80
CA PRO A 109 19.17 -3.71 -9.85
C PRO A 109 17.89 -4.12 -9.11
N MET A 110 17.17 -5.09 -9.66
CA MET A 110 16.00 -5.63 -8.99
C MET A 110 16.45 -6.37 -7.73
N LYS A 111 15.69 -6.16 -6.66
CA LYS A 111 15.84 -6.88 -5.40
C LYS A 111 15.10 -8.21 -5.47
N ARG A 112 15.57 -9.21 -4.72
CA ARG A 112 14.93 -10.56 -4.69
C ARG A 112 13.46 -10.49 -4.28
N HIS A 113 13.13 -9.59 -3.37
CA HIS A 113 11.76 -9.40 -2.90
C HIS A 113 10.82 -8.77 -3.94
N GLN A 114 11.34 -8.09 -4.98
CA GLN A 114 10.51 -7.67 -6.13
C GLN A 114 10.02 -8.86 -6.97
N GLY A 115 10.61 -10.05 -6.79
CA GLY A 115 10.13 -11.32 -7.33
C GLY A 115 9.09 -12.03 -6.48
N LYS A 116 8.56 -11.39 -5.44
CA LYS A 116 7.50 -11.93 -4.56
C LYS A 116 6.23 -11.09 -4.69
N PRO A 117 5.03 -11.64 -4.46
CA PRO A 117 3.83 -10.83 -4.32
C PRO A 117 3.97 -9.82 -3.18
N GLY A 118 3.56 -8.57 -3.43
CA GLY A 118 3.73 -7.46 -2.50
C GLY A 118 2.43 -6.89 -1.94
N GLN A 119 2.49 -6.41 -0.70
CA GLN A 119 1.47 -5.62 -0.03
C GLN A 119 2.08 -4.31 0.46
N TRP A 120 1.42 -3.19 0.17
CA TRP A 120 1.78 -1.86 0.64
C TRP A 120 0.88 -1.46 1.81
N ILE A 121 1.46 -0.90 2.86
CA ILE A 121 0.74 -0.37 4.02
C ILE A 121 1.38 0.96 4.40
N CYS A 122 0.59 2.01 4.54
CA CYS A 122 1.11 3.27 5.07
C CYS A 122 0.13 3.99 5.99
N GLY A 123 0.67 4.91 6.77
CA GLY A 123 -0.07 5.82 7.62
C GLY A 123 0.44 7.25 7.49
N ALA A 124 -0.29 8.18 8.12
CA ALA A 124 0.09 9.58 8.21
C ALA A 124 0.38 10.25 6.85
N THR A 125 -0.48 9.99 5.84
CA THR A 125 -0.57 10.86 4.66
C THR A 125 -1.05 12.25 5.08
N HIS A 126 -1.93 12.33 6.09
CA HIS A 126 -2.16 13.56 6.85
C HIS A 126 -1.33 13.54 8.14
N GLY A 127 -0.65 14.64 8.44
CA GLY A 127 0.29 14.71 9.57
C GLY A 127 -0.35 14.56 10.95
N ASN A 128 -1.59 15.02 11.11
CA ASN A 128 -2.35 14.95 12.34
C ASN A 128 -3.16 13.65 12.51
N GLU A 129 -2.97 12.67 11.63
CA GLU A 129 -3.64 11.36 11.63
C GLU A 129 -2.66 10.23 12.03
N PHE A 130 -1.89 10.45 13.09
CA PHE A 130 -0.79 9.57 13.52
C PHE A 130 -1.23 8.24 14.14
N THR A 131 -2.53 7.99 14.37
CA THR A 131 -3.03 6.64 14.68
C THR A 131 -2.63 5.64 13.58
N GLY A 132 -2.61 6.06 12.31
CA GLY A 132 -2.14 5.24 11.20
C GLY A 132 -0.65 4.86 11.32
N THR A 133 0.18 5.76 11.84
CA THR A 133 1.59 5.49 12.16
C THR A 133 1.70 4.37 13.18
N GLU A 134 0.95 4.47 14.27
CA GLU A 134 0.96 3.49 15.36
C GLU A 134 0.51 2.10 14.90
N VAL A 135 -0.53 2.02 14.05
CA VAL A 135 -0.97 0.75 13.45
C VAL A 135 0.14 0.15 12.59
N CYS A 136 0.86 0.96 11.79
CA CYS A 136 2.00 0.46 11.01
C CYS A 136 3.10 -0.10 11.91
N LEU A 137 3.44 0.59 13.00
CA LEU A 137 4.45 0.13 13.97
C LEU A 137 4.03 -1.18 14.66
N TYR A 138 2.74 -1.33 14.98
CA TYR A 138 2.18 -2.55 15.54
C TYR A 138 2.29 -3.72 14.56
N ILE A 139 1.95 -3.51 13.28
CA ILE A 139 2.07 -4.53 12.23
C ILE A 139 3.54 -4.98 12.07
N ILE A 140 4.49 -4.04 12.09
CA ILE A 140 5.93 -4.34 12.06
C ILE A 140 6.32 -5.24 13.24
N ASP A 141 5.89 -4.91 14.46
CA ASP A 141 6.17 -5.73 15.65
C ASP A 141 5.58 -7.14 15.52
N LYS A 142 4.34 -7.27 15.05
CA LYS A 142 3.64 -8.56 14.93
C LYS A 142 4.29 -9.46 13.88
N LEU A 143 4.64 -8.92 12.71
CA LEU A 143 5.32 -9.68 11.65
C LEU A 143 6.67 -10.22 12.12
N LEU A 144 7.49 -9.38 12.76
CA LEU A 144 8.85 -9.75 13.15
C LEU A 144 8.91 -10.61 14.41
N SER A 145 8.13 -10.27 15.44
CA SER A 145 8.07 -11.07 16.66
C SER A 145 7.32 -12.40 16.47
N GLY A 146 6.45 -12.46 15.45
CA GLY A 146 5.71 -13.64 15.05
C GLY A 146 6.47 -14.59 14.11
N TYR A 147 7.48 -14.11 13.36
CA TYR A 147 8.17 -14.93 12.35
C TYR A 147 8.71 -16.27 12.88
N ASP A 148 9.23 -16.29 14.10
CA ASP A 148 9.77 -17.51 14.69
C ASP A 148 8.75 -18.36 15.45
N LYS A 149 7.57 -17.81 15.73
CA LYS A 149 6.58 -18.36 16.66
C LYS A 149 5.29 -18.82 15.98
N ASP A 150 4.91 -18.17 14.90
CA ASP A 150 3.67 -18.40 14.16
C ASP A 150 4.01 -18.94 12.75
N PRO A 151 3.63 -20.20 12.44
CA PRO A 151 3.90 -20.80 11.13
C PRO A 151 3.29 -20.02 9.95
N GLU A 152 2.16 -19.37 10.15
CA GLU A 152 1.48 -18.61 9.09
C GLU A 152 2.20 -17.29 8.83
N ILE A 153 2.60 -16.56 9.88
CA ILE A 153 3.45 -15.37 9.73
C ILE A 153 4.77 -15.74 9.07
N ARG A 154 5.41 -16.85 9.50
CA ARG A 154 6.64 -17.35 8.87
C ARG A 154 6.46 -17.57 7.38
N ARG A 155 5.40 -18.28 6.99
CA ARG A 155 5.08 -18.59 5.59
C ARG A 155 4.90 -17.30 4.79
N LEU A 156 4.06 -16.38 5.27
CA LEU A 156 3.76 -15.13 4.58
C LEU A 156 5.01 -14.25 4.42
N VAL A 157 5.81 -14.05 5.46
CA VAL A 157 7.07 -13.27 5.36
C VAL A 157 8.09 -13.97 4.47
N THR A 158 8.09 -15.30 4.40
CA THR A 158 8.99 -16.06 3.52
C THR A 158 8.59 -15.94 2.05
N GLU A 159 7.30 -15.97 1.74
CA GLU A 159 6.78 -16.06 0.38
C GLU A 159 6.38 -14.72 -0.23
N LYS A 160 6.03 -13.74 0.61
CA LYS A 160 5.50 -12.42 0.24
C LYS A 160 6.43 -11.31 0.75
N VAL A 161 6.14 -10.07 0.37
CA VAL A 161 6.82 -8.89 0.90
C VAL A 161 5.82 -7.85 1.37
N PHE A 162 6.03 -7.34 2.58
CA PHE A 162 5.29 -6.22 3.15
C PHE A 162 6.13 -4.95 3.03
N TYR A 163 5.65 -3.97 2.28
CA TYR A 163 6.25 -2.64 2.20
C TYR A 163 5.49 -1.70 3.12
N ILE A 164 6.10 -1.30 4.24
CA ILE A 164 5.43 -0.51 5.27
C ILE A 164 6.06 0.88 5.35
N CYS A 165 5.26 1.92 5.13
CA CYS A 165 5.65 3.34 5.28
C CYS A 165 4.85 3.97 6.42
N PRO A 166 5.35 3.96 7.67
CA PRO A 166 4.57 4.45 8.81
C PRO A 166 4.23 5.93 8.74
N VAL A 167 5.10 6.75 8.13
CA VAL A 167 4.95 8.21 8.05
C VAL A 167 5.20 8.70 6.64
N VAL A 168 4.12 8.99 5.91
CA VAL A 168 4.18 9.59 4.57
C VAL A 168 4.45 11.09 4.63
N ASN A 169 3.92 11.79 5.63
CA ASN A 169 4.14 13.22 5.89
C ASN A 169 4.99 13.43 7.17
N PRO A 170 6.33 13.30 7.08
CA PRO A 170 7.25 13.52 8.20
C PRO A 170 7.07 14.83 8.94
N ASP A 171 6.89 15.93 8.18
CA ASP A 171 6.84 17.27 8.75
C ASP A 171 5.55 17.47 9.53
N GLY A 172 4.42 17.07 8.95
CA GLY A 172 3.12 17.18 9.61
C GLY A 172 3.01 16.30 10.86
N VAL A 173 3.58 15.08 10.87
CA VAL A 173 3.62 14.24 12.09
C VAL A 173 4.51 14.86 13.16
N TYR A 174 5.69 15.34 12.77
CA TYR A 174 6.60 16.02 13.69
C TYR A 174 5.91 17.22 14.36
N ASN A 175 5.24 18.04 13.56
CA ASN A 175 4.53 19.20 14.06
C ASN A 175 3.36 18.78 14.97
N SER A 176 2.59 17.77 14.57
CA SER A 176 1.42 17.34 15.33
C SER A 176 1.75 16.69 16.68
N VAL A 177 2.79 15.84 16.75
CA VAL A 177 3.09 15.03 17.94
C VAL A 177 4.21 15.62 18.78
N GLU A 178 5.29 16.09 18.15
CA GLU A 178 6.47 16.58 18.87
C GLU A 178 6.42 18.09 19.11
N ALA A 179 5.89 18.89 18.17
CA ALA A 179 5.75 20.34 18.35
C ALA A 179 4.38 20.78 18.91
N GLY A 180 3.40 19.88 18.99
CA GLY A 180 2.05 20.17 19.49
C GLY A 180 1.14 20.94 18.53
N LEU A 181 1.60 21.15 17.29
CA LEU A 181 0.90 21.88 16.23
C LEU A 181 0.17 20.90 15.30
N SER A 182 -1.14 20.75 15.50
CA SER A 182 -1.96 19.86 14.66
C SER A 182 -1.93 20.28 13.20
N GLN A 183 -1.25 19.50 12.36
CA GLN A 183 -1.06 19.81 10.94
C GLN A 183 -1.52 18.67 10.04
N ARG A 184 -2.53 18.95 9.21
CA ARG A 184 -3.06 17.97 8.25
C ARG A 184 -2.20 17.84 6.99
N GLY A 185 -1.99 18.95 6.28
CA GLY A 185 -1.26 18.99 5.02
C GLY A 185 0.25 18.83 5.19
N ASN A 186 1.00 18.86 4.08
CA ASN A 186 2.45 19.02 4.15
C ASN A 186 2.83 20.45 4.58
N VAL A 187 4.11 20.77 4.58
CA VAL A 187 4.60 22.14 4.77
C VAL A 187 4.84 22.76 3.40
N LEU A 188 4.35 23.98 3.19
CA LEU A 188 4.80 24.89 2.15
C LEU A 188 5.66 25.96 2.80
N LEU A 189 6.76 26.33 2.15
CA LEU A 189 7.54 27.50 2.55
C LEU A 189 6.94 28.69 1.82
N ARG A 190 5.99 29.36 2.45
CA ARG A 190 5.28 30.51 1.88
C ARG A 190 5.47 31.73 2.79
N ASP A 191 5.62 32.86 2.14
CA ASP A 191 5.58 34.20 2.72
C ASP A 191 4.18 34.73 2.38
N ASP A 192 3.23 34.49 3.29
CA ASP A 192 1.80 34.70 3.03
C ASP A 192 1.41 36.20 3.05
N ASP A 193 2.19 37.04 3.74
CA ASP A 193 1.95 38.48 3.92
C ASP A 193 2.96 39.38 3.17
N GLY A 194 4.07 38.81 2.69
CA GLY A 194 5.05 39.47 1.82
C GLY A 194 6.14 40.23 2.58
N ASP A 195 6.38 39.91 3.85
CA ASP A 195 7.36 40.59 4.71
C ASP A 195 8.81 40.08 4.50
N GLY A 196 8.97 39.04 3.68
CA GLY A 196 10.25 38.38 3.37
C GLY A 196 10.59 37.21 4.28
N ARG A 197 9.66 36.77 5.12
CA ARG A 197 9.81 35.65 6.05
C ARG A 197 8.74 34.58 5.77
N VAL A 198 8.89 33.39 6.36
CA VAL A 198 8.05 32.23 6.01
C VAL A 198 7.57 31.47 7.23
N ASN A 199 6.26 31.18 7.27
CA ASN A 199 5.57 30.48 8.34
C ASN A 199 5.85 31.04 9.75
N GLU A 200 5.84 32.37 9.92
CA GLU A 200 6.26 33.01 11.17
C GLU A 200 5.14 33.27 12.19
N ASP A 201 3.87 33.13 11.80
CA ASP A 201 2.73 33.50 12.64
C ASP A 201 1.77 32.33 12.85
N GLY A 202 2.26 31.33 13.59
CA GLY A 202 1.49 30.16 14.04
C GLY A 202 1.12 30.22 15.52
N PRO A 203 0.34 29.25 16.02
CA PRO A 203 -0.05 29.18 17.44
C PRO A 203 1.15 29.16 18.40
N ASP A 204 1.00 29.83 19.54
CA ASP A 204 2.04 30.00 20.58
C ASP A 204 1.61 29.36 21.90
N ASP A 205 2.56 28.73 22.61
CA ASP A 205 2.37 28.35 24.02
C ASP A 205 2.50 29.61 24.90
N LEU A 206 1.40 30.37 25.00
CA LEU A 206 1.37 31.68 25.64
C LEU A 206 1.62 31.60 27.15
N ASN A 207 1.22 30.49 27.77
CA ASN A 207 1.34 30.29 29.22
C ASN A 207 2.59 29.48 29.63
N LYS A 208 3.33 28.93 28.66
CA LYS A 208 4.55 28.13 28.82
C LYS A 208 4.35 26.84 29.60
N ASP A 209 3.20 26.21 29.44
CA ASP A 209 2.87 24.92 30.07
C ASP A 209 3.24 23.70 29.22
N GLY A 210 3.78 23.94 28.02
CA GLY A 210 4.23 22.92 27.07
C GLY A 210 3.15 22.47 26.10
N PHE A 211 1.95 23.05 26.14
CA PHE A 211 0.84 22.70 25.25
C PHE A 211 0.23 23.95 24.62
N ILE A 212 0.02 23.89 23.31
CA ILE A 212 -0.76 24.90 22.60
C ILE A 212 -2.22 24.47 22.67
N THR A 213 -2.97 24.99 23.64
CA THR A 213 -4.39 24.65 23.82
C THR A 213 -5.30 25.73 23.24
N GLN A 214 -6.33 26.13 23.97
CA GLN A 214 -7.30 27.12 23.53
C GLN A 214 -7.33 28.29 24.51
N PHE A 215 -7.69 29.45 23.99
CA PHE A 215 -8.05 30.62 24.78
C PHE A 215 -9.52 30.96 24.53
N ARG A 216 -10.28 31.18 25.61
CA ARG A 216 -11.67 31.62 25.56
C ARG A 216 -11.84 32.95 26.30
N TYR A 217 -12.56 33.89 25.70
CA TYR A 217 -12.83 35.19 26.32
C TYR A 217 -14.27 35.64 26.03
N LEU A 218 -14.81 36.50 26.88
CA LEU A 218 -16.15 37.04 26.72
C LEU A 218 -16.20 37.95 25.50
N ASP A 219 -17.10 37.64 24.58
CA ASP A 219 -17.29 38.38 23.34
C ASP A 219 -18.79 38.42 23.01
N PRO A 220 -19.45 39.60 23.02
CA PRO A 220 -20.85 39.73 22.62
C PRO A 220 -21.16 39.20 21.21
N LYS A 221 -20.17 39.18 20.32
CA LYS A 221 -20.27 38.62 18.96
C LYS A 221 -19.81 37.17 18.86
N GLY A 222 -19.29 36.60 19.95
CA GLY A 222 -18.78 35.24 19.99
C GLY A 222 -19.83 34.20 19.61
N GLU A 223 -19.36 33.11 19.01
CA GLU A 223 -20.20 32.02 18.50
C GLU A 223 -20.39 30.89 19.51
N TYR A 224 -19.80 30.98 20.70
CA TYR A 224 -19.80 29.91 21.68
C TYR A 224 -20.51 30.30 22.98
N VAL A 225 -21.11 29.32 23.63
CA VAL A 225 -21.59 29.41 25.01
C VAL A 225 -21.00 28.26 25.82
N ILE A 226 -20.91 28.43 27.13
CA ILE A 226 -20.49 27.34 28.03
C ILE A 226 -21.61 26.29 28.09
N ASP A 227 -21.21 25.01 28.06
CA ASP A 227 -22.13 23.90 28.26
C ASP A 227 -22.70 23.87 29.69
N ASP A 228 -24.00 23.64 29.83
CA ASP A 228 -24.67 23.63 31.16
C ASP A 228 -24.37 22.38 31.98
N VAL A 229 -23.99 21.29 31.31
CA VAL A 229 -23.74 19.99 31.96
C VAL A 229 -22.29 19.86 32.37
N ASP A 230 -21.36 20.19 31.48
CA ASP A 230 -19.92 20.18 31.76
C ASP A 230 -19.28 21.51 31.33
N PRO A 231 -19.03 22.46 32.24
CA PRO A 231 -18.56 23.82 31.90
C PRO A 231 -17.16 23.87 31.30
N ARG A 232 -16.48 22.72 31.20
CA ARG A 232 -15.25 22.56 30.43
C ARG A 232 -15.48 22.64 28.92
N LEU A 233 -16.68 22.31 28.44
CA LEU A 233 -17.01 22.28 27.02
C LEU A 233 -17.67 23.58 26.55
N MET A 234 -17.40 23.91 25.29
CA MET A 234 -17.96 25.06 24.59
C MET A 234 -18.91 24.59 23.50
N VAL A 235 -20.13 25.12 23.49
CA VAL A 235 -21.18 24.79 22.52
C VAL A 235 -21.24 25.91 21.48
N ARG A 236 -21.04 25.56 20.20
CA ARG A 236 -21.20 26.51 19.10
C ARG A 236 -22.68 26.73 18.82
N LEU A 237 -23.08 27.99 18.78
CA LEU A 237 -24.42 28.43 18.39
C LEU A 237 -24.64 28.24 16.89
N GLN A 238 -25.86 27.88 16.49
CA GLN A 238 -26.22 27.84 15.08
C GLN A 238 -26.27 29.25 14.47
N PRO A 239 -26.05 29.41 13.15
CA PRO A 239 -26.19 30.69 12.50
C PRO A 239 -27.57 31.33 12.77
N GLY A 240 -27.57 32.53 13.36
CA GLY A 240 -28.79 33.26 13.71
C GLY A 240 -29.44 32.85 15.05
N GLU A 241 -28.88 31.88 15.79
CA GLU A 241 -29.39 31.48 17.10
C GLU A 241 -29.19 32.58 18.14
N THR A 242 -30.28 32.98 18.80
CA THR A 242 -30.27 33.94 19.91
C THR A 242 -30.16 33.22 21.25
N THR A 243 -29.35 33.74 22.17
CA THR A 243 -29.18 33.18 23.51
C THR A 243 -29.09 34.29 24.56
N SER A 244 -29.56 34.01 25.78
CA SER A 244 -29.38 34.88 26.95
C SER A 244 -28.09 34.60 27.71
N LYS A 245 -27.36 33.53 27.36
CA LYS A 245 -26.08 33.19 28.01
C LYS A 245 -24.97 34.14 27.56
N PRO A 246 -23.95 34.37 28.41
CA PRO A 246 -22.73 35.04 27.99
C PRO A 246 -22.11 34.31 26.80
N ARG A 247 -21.75 35.08 25.77
CA ARG A 247 -21.10 34.58 24.56
C ARG A 247 -19.59 34.66 24.71
N TYR A 248 -18.92 33.69 24.10
CA TYR A 248 -17.49 33.53 24.10
C TYR A 248 -16.96 33.39 22.68
N SER A 249 -15.79 33.95 22.45
CA SER A 249 -14.93 33.59 21.33
C SER A 249 -13.90 32.59 21.85
N VAL A 250 -13.66 31.53 21.07
CA VAL A 250 -12.72 30.44 21.40
C VAL A 250 -11.74 30.33 20.24
N ILE A 251 -10.46 30.50 20.55
CA ILE A 251 -9.36 30.47 19.58
C ILE A 251 -8.28 29.51 20.07
N SER A 252 -7.36 29.11 19.19
CA SER A 252 -6.09 28.53 19.63
C SER A 252 -5.28 29.58 20.38
N GLU A 253 -4.35 29.15 21.24
CA GLU A 253 -3.37 30.09 21.80
C GLU A 253 -2.54 30.66 20.65
N ASP A 254 -2.65 31.98 20.40
CA ASP A 254 -1.92 32.69 19.35
C ASP A 254 -1.65 34.15 19.75
N MET A 255 -0.68 34.81 19.12
CA MET A 255 -0.40 36.24 19.28
C MET A 255 0.09 36.79 17.94
N ASP A 256 -0.05 38.09 17.72
CA ASP A 256 0.52 38.79 16.57
C ASP A 256 2.05 38.87 16.75
N ASN A 257 2.75 37.87 16.20
CA ASN A 257 4.18 37.65 16.46
C ASN A 257 5.09 38.69 15.81
N ASP A 258 4.68 39.27 14.69
CA ASP A 258 5.44 40.26 13.91
C ASP A 258 4.93 41.71 14.07
N LYS A 259 3.77 41.88 14.71
CA LYS A 259 3.11 43.16 15.05
C LYS A 259 2.54 43.90 13.85
N ASP A 260 2.10 43.16 12.83
CA ASP A 260 1.45 43.71 11.65
C ASP A 260 -0.03 44.11 11.89
N GLY A 261 -0.58 43.72 13.05
CA GLY A 261 -1.94 43.99 13.48
C GLY A 261 -2.91 42.82 13.28
N LYS A 262 -2.42 41.64 12.91
CA LYS A 262 -3.22 40.45 12.61
C LYS A 262 -2.62 39.21 13.29
N ARG A 263 -3.40 38.14 13.43
CA ARG A 263 -3.01 36.92 14.17
C ARG A 263 -3.24 35.68 13.32
N SER A 264 -2.41 34.68 13.52
CA SER A 264 -2.50 33.39 12.84
C SER A 264 -2.52 33.53 11.30
N GLU A 265 -1.80 34.51 10.75
CA GLU A 265 -1.85 34.81 9.31
C GLU A 265 -0.85 34.01 8.46
N ASP A 266 0.24 33.55 9.08
CA ASP A 266 1.27 32.75 8.42
C ASP A 266 1.57 31.46 9.22
N PRO A 267 0.56 30.59 9.46
CA PRO A 267 0.78 29.35 10.17
C PRO A 267 1.48 28.34 9.26
N VAL A 268 2.30 27.46 9.85
CA VAL A 268 2.86 26.31 9.14
C VAL A 268 1.72 25.50 8.51
N SER A 269 1.59 25.62 7.18
CA SER A 269 0.49 25.03 6.43
C SER A 269 0.96 24.51 5.07
N GLY A 270 0.09 23.76 4.41
CA GLY A 270 0.35 23.23 3.09
C GLY A 270 -0.86 22.49 2.56
N PHE A 271 -0.70 21.83 1.42
CA PHE A 271 -1.82 21.18 0.76
C PHE A 271 -2.07 19.76 1.27
N ASP A 272 -3.29 19.28 1.06
CA ASP A 272 -3.70 17.91 1.35
C ASP A 272 -2.99 16.96 0.37
N LEU A 273 -2.06 16.15 0.90
CA LEU A 273 -1.29 15.19 0.09
C LEU A 273 -2.18 14.15 -0.59
N ASN A 274 -3.32 13.78 0.02
CA ASN A 274 -4.32 12.90 -0.58
C ASN A 274 -5.25 13.64 -1.56
N ARG A 275 -4.84 14.82 -2.06
CA ARG A 275 -5.40 15.51 -3.23
C ARG A 275 -4.37 15.76 -4.33
N ASN A 276 -3.14 15.27 -4.17
CA ASN A 276 -2.03 15.56 -5.07
C ASN A 276 -1.69 14.39 -6.01
N PHE A 277 -2.43 13.27 -5.99
CA PHE A 277 -2.16 12.14 -6.87
C PHE A 277 -2.72 12.35 -8.30
N PRO A 278 -2.14 11.72 -9.34
CA PRO A 278 -2.53 11.95 -10.74
C PRO A 278 -3.95 11.57 -11.14
N GLU A 279 -4.53 10.54 -10.53
CA GLU A 279 -5.82 10.00 -10.98
C GLU A 279 -6.97 10.92 -10.59
N GLY A 280 -7.72 11.38 -11.61
CA GLY A 280 -8.81 12.33 -11.41
C GLY A 280 -8.35 13.62 -10.75
N TRP A 281 -7.15 14.12 -11.05
CA TRP A 281 -6.66 15.39 -10.50
C TRP A 281 -7.29 16.61 -11.17
N PHE A 282 -7.52 16.55 -12.49
CA PHE A 282 -8.19 17.61 -13.24
C PHE A 282 -9.72 17.41 -13.21
N ARG A 283 -10.43 18.53 -13.17
CA ARG A 283 -11.88 18.59 -13.36
C ARG A 283 -12.24 18.42 -14.84
N SER A 284 -13.52 18.16 -15.11
CA SER A 284 -14.05 18.02 -16.47
C SER A 284 -13.95 19.29 -17.31
N ASP A 285 -13.88 20.46 -16.68
CA ASP A 285 -13.67 21.77 -17.30
C ASP A 285 -12.19 22.06 -17.62
N GLY A 286 -11.28 21.12 -17.31
CA GLY A 286 -9.84 21.24 -17.54
C GLY A 286 -9.07 21.99 -16.45
N PHE A 287 -9.75 22.53 -15.45
CA PHE A 287 -9.10 23.19 -14.31
C PHE A 287 -8.65 22.19 -13.23
N PRO A 288 -7.66 22.55 -12.40
CA PRO A 288 -7.28 21.75 -11.23
C PRO A 288 -8.48 21.47 -10.31
N GLY A 289 -8.67 20.20 -9.95
CA GLY A 289 -9.57 19.78 -8.87
C GLY A 289 -8.82 19.29 -7.64
N GLY A 290 -7.64 18.69 -7.85
CA GLY A 290 -6.70 18.33 -6.81
C GLY A 290 -5.93 19.54 -6.29
N GLN A 291 -5.03 19.31 -5.33
CA GLN A 291 -4.18 20.35 -4.74
C GLN A 291 -2.72 20.20 -5.17
N GLY A 292 -1.94 21.26 -4.94
CA GLY A 292 -0.56 21.43 -5.43
C GLY A 292 -0.50 22.07 -6.82
N ASP A 293 0.70 22.42 -7.29
CA ASP A 293 0.88 23.09 -8.60
C ASP A 293 0.55 22.18 -9.78
N TYR A 294 0.81 20.89 -9.63
CA TYR A 294 0.51 19.82 -10.57
C TYR A 294 0.42 18.48 -9.81
N PRO A 295 -0.14 17.41 -10.38
CA PRO A 295 -0.17 16.13 -9.69
C PRO A 295 1.26 15.63 -9.42
N THR A 296 1.53 15.15 -8.20
CA THR A 296 2.86 14.77 -7.69
C THR A 296 3.84 15.93 -7.48
N SER A 297 3.33 17.16 -7.31
CA SER A 297 4.17 18.31 -6.95
C SER A 297 4.68 18.28 -5.50
N ALA A 298 4.01 17.58 -4.58
CA ALA A 298 4.57 17.37 -3.24
C ALA A 298 5.74 16.39 -3.32
N PRO A 299 6.89 16.70 -2.69
CA PRO A 299 8.03 15.78 -2.65
C PRO A 299 7.66 14.46 -1.94
N GLU A 300 6.76 14.49 -0.97
CA GLU A 300 6.24 13.29 -0.30
C GLU A 300 5.47 12.40 -1.28
N VAL A 301 4.56 12.99 -2.06
CA VAL A 301 3.73 12.26 -3.03
C VAL A 301 4.55 11.78 -4.21
N GLN A 302 5.55 12.56 -4.65
CA GLN A 302 6.52 12.15 -5.66
C GLN A 302 7.30 10.91 -5.21
N ALA A 303 7.80 10.89 -3.97
CA ALA A 303 8.52 9.74 -3.42
C ALA A 303 7.69 8.45 -3.47
N LEU A 304 6.39 8.53 -3.14
CA LEU A 304 5.47 7.41 -3.25
C LEU A 304 5.20 7.03 -4.71
N ALA A 305 5.03 8.01 -5.60
CA ALA A 305 4.86 7.79 -7.04
C ALA A 305 6.03 7.01 -7.66
N GLU A 306 7.25 7.42 -7.34
CA GLU A 306 8.47 6.74 -7.76
C GLU A 306 8.56 5.33 -7.16
N PHE A 307 8.20 5.16 -5.89
CA PHE A 307 8.18 3.84 -5.26
C PHE A 307 7.25 2.87 -5.98
N PHE A 308 5.97 3.22 -6.17
CA PHE A 308 5.01 2.31 -6.84
C PHE A 308 5.37 2.02 -8.31
N THR A 309 6.08 2.94 -8.97
CA THR A 309 6.63 2.73 -10.31
C THR A 309 7.75 1.70 -10.32
N ASN A 310 8.59 1.67 -9.29
CA ASN A 310 9.70 0.71 -9.18
C ASN A 310 9.29 -0.64 -8.56
N PHE A 311 8.29 -0.66 -7.67
CA PHE A 311 7.84 -1.85 -6.95
C PHE A 311 6.49 -2.35 -7.49
N ARG A 312 6.50 -2.76 -8.77
CA ARG A 312 5.28 -3.18 -9.50
C ARG A 312 4.65 -4.47 -8.98
N ASN A 313 5.30 -5.17 -8.07
CA ASN A 313 4.82 -6.42 -7.48
C ASN A 313 3.70 -6.27 -6.44
N ILE A 314 3.33 -5.04 -6.11
CA ILE A 314 2.27 -4.72 -5.16
C ILE A 314 0.89 -5.02 -5.78
N LEU A 315 0.13 -5.93 -5.17
CA LEU A 315 -1.27 -6.20 -5.55
C LEU A 315 -2.26 -5.67 -4.52
N MET A 316 -1.84 -5.45 -3.27
CA MET A 316 -2.70 -4.90 -2.21
C MET A 316 -2.09 -3.64 -1.63
N ALA A 317 -2.92 -2.62 -1.40
CA ALA A 317 -2.48 -1.37 -0.78
C ALA A 317 -3.46 -0.90 0.30
N GLN A 318 -2.93 -0.50 1.45
CA GLN A 318 -3.67 0.05 2.59
C GLN A 318 -3.18 1.46 2.89
N PHE A 319 -4.11 2.40 2.97
CA PHE A 319 -3.86 3.79 3.35
C PHE A 319 -4.61 4.09 4.65
N PHE A 320 -3.90 4.10 5.76
CA PHE A 320 -4.50 4.41 7.06
C PHE A 320 -4.63 5.92 7.26
N HIS A 321 -5.87 6.32 7.50
CA HIS A 321 -6.33 7.65 7.88
C HIS A 321 -7.07 7.56 9.23
N THR A 322 -7.45 8.70 9.79
CA THR A 322 -8.38 8.74 10.92
C THR A 322 -9.18 10.06 10.89
N SER A 323 -10.46 10.08 11.22
CA SER A 323 -11.22 9.14 12.04
C SER A 323 -12.57 8.74 11.44
N GLY A 324 -13.15 7.68 11.97
CA GLY A 324 -14.54 7.34 11.75
C GLY A 324 -14.88 5.86 11.95
N GLY A 325 -13.90 4.96 11.98
CA GLY A 325 -14.10 3.52 12.11
C GLY A 325 -14.84 2.91 10.92
N PHE A 326 -14.34 3.13 9.71
CA PHE A 326 -14.85 2.54 8.47
C PHE A 326 -13.75 2.49 7.40
N THR A 327 -13.96 1.66 6.37
CA THR A 327 -13.07 1.55 5.21
C THR A 327 -13.77 2.01 3.94
N TYR A 328 -13.03 2.77 3.13
CA TYR A 328 -13.35 3.09 1.75
C TYR A 328 -12.65 2.15 0.78
N ARG A 329 -13.39 1.60 -0.16
CA ARG A 329 -12.83 1.10 -1.43
C ARG A 329 -12.93 2.18 -2.53
N PRO A 330 -12.08 2.10 -3.57
CA PRO A 330 -12.23 2.93 -4.77
C PRO A 330 -13.62 2.74 -5.41
N MET A 331 -14.17 3.73 -6.10
CA MET A 331 -13.55 5.02 -6.45
C MET A 331 -14.15 6.16 -5.62
N GLY A 332 -13.37 7.22 -5.39
CA GLY A 332 -13.86 8.51 -4.90
C GLY A 332 -14.03 9.56 -5.99
N SER A 333 -13.23 9.47 -7.05
CA SER A 333 -13.23 10.40 -8.20
C SER A 333 -14.27 10.04 -9.27
N SER A 334 -14.84 8.85 -9.20
CA SER A 334 -15.77 8.30 -10.21
C SER A 334 -16.83 7.42 -9.53
N PRO A 335 -17.99 7.25 -10.16
CA PRO A 335 -19.05 6.39 -9.61
C PRO A 335 -18.64 4.93 -9.55
N ASP A 336 -19.35 4.15 -8.73
CA ASP A 336 -19.11 2.71 -8.50
C ASP A 336 -19.07 1.88 -9.79
N THR A 337 -19.86 2.28 -10.80
CA THR A 337 -19.89 1.65 -12.13
C THR A 337 -18.57 1.74 -12.91
N ALA A 338 -17.62 2.58 -12.48
CA ALA A 338 -16.28 2.64 -13.05
C ALA A 338 -15.35 1.50 -12.59
N VAL A 339 -15.69 0.83 -11.48
CA VAL A 339 -15.01 -0.36 -10.96
C VAL A 339 -15.51 -1.59 -11.72
N HIS A 340 -14.59 -2.46 -12.14
CA HIS A 340 -15.01 -3.67 -12.83
C HIS A 340 -15.84 -4.57 -11.89
N PRO A 341 -16.97 -5.17 -12.31
CA PRO A 341 -17.84 -5.96 -11.42
C PRO A 341 -17.12 -7.07 -10.66
N LYS A 342 -16.19 -7.77 -11.33
CA LYS A 342 -15.32 -8.78 -10.70
C LYS A 342 -14.43 -8.22 -9.58
N ASP A 343 -13.92 -7.00 -9.73
CA ASP A 343 -13.11 -6.36 -8.69
C ASP A 343 -13.99 -5.86 -7.55
N ALA A 344 -15.17 -5.31 -7.86
CA ALA A 344 -16.18 -4.93 -6.86
C ALA A 344 -16.60 -6.13 -6.02
N ALA A 345 -16.79 -7.31 -6.62
CA ALA A 345 -17.07 -8.55 -5.91
C ALA A 345 -15.96 -8.97 -4.94
N VAL A 346 -14.68 -8.78 -5.32
CA VAL A 346 -13.55 -9.00 -4.40
C VAL A 346 -13.59 -8.01 -3.25
N TYR A 347 -13.79 -6.73 -3.54
CA TYR A 347 -13.86 -5.73 -2.49
C TYR A 347 -15.01 -5.98 -1.52
N ASP A 348 -16.23 -6.23 -2.00
CA ASP A 348 -17.40 -6.22 -1.13
C ASP A 348 -17.63 -7.59 -0.47
N PHE A 349 -17.58 -8.68 -1.24
CA PHE A 349 -17.97 -10.00 -0.73
C PHE A 349 -16.81 -10.76 -0.06
N ILE A 350 -15.57 -10.35 -0.30
CA ILE A 350 -14.39 -10.97 0.31
C ILE A 350 -13.76 -10.02 1.34
N LEU A 351 -13.29 -8.85 0.91
CA LEU A 351 -12.58 -7.93 1.80
C LEU A 351 -13.54 -7.23 2.78
N GLY A 352 -14.64 -6.68 2.27
CA GLY A 352 -15.63 -5.93 3.04
C GLY A 352 -16.33 -6.81 4.05
N LYS A 353 -16.78 -8.00 3.63
CA LYS A 353 -17.29 -9.03 4.54
C LYS A 353 -16.33 -9.28 5.70
N LYS A 354 -15.06 -9.57 5.43
CA LYS A 354 -14.08 -9.84 6.48
C LYS A 354 -13.84 -8.63 7.38
N TYR A 355 -13.78 -7.43 6.81
CA TYR A 355 -13.60 -6.21 7.57
C TYR A 355 -14.76 -5.97 8.55
N LEU A 356 -16.01 -6.11 8.10
CA LEU A 356 -17.20 -5.97 8.95
C LEU A 356 -17.21 -6.98 10.10
N GLU A 357 -16.87 -8.24 9.83
CA GLU A 357 -16.72 -9.27 10.87
C GLU A 357 -15.69 -8.85 11.94
N LEU A 358 -14.54 -8.30 11.53
CA LEU A 358 -13.47 -7.89 12.44
C LEU A 358 -13.85 -6.67 13.30
N ILE A 359 -14.61 -5.73 12.76
CA ILE A 359 -15.08 -4.56 13.52
C ILE A 359 -16.41 -4.81 14.25
N GLY A 360 -16.96 -6.01 14.15
CA GLY A 360 -18.22 -6.40 14.80
C GLY A 360 -19.47 -5.75 14.19
N GLU A 361 -19.44 -5.39 12.90
CA GLU A 361 -20.61 -4.89 12.18
C GLU A 361 -21.33 -6.03 11.41
N PRO A 362 -22.67 -5.99 11.30
CA PRO A 362 -23.41 -6.98 10.53
C PRO A 362 -23.01 -6.99 9.05
N VAL A 363 -22.76 -8.19 8.51
CA VAL A 363 -22.51 -8.39 7.08
C VAL A 363 -23.86 -8.37 6.33
N PRO A 364 -24.03 -7.53 5.29
CA PRO A 364 -25.26 -7.50 4.48
C PRO A 364 -25.64 -8.88 3.92
N GLU A 365 -26.93 -9.22 3.93
CA GLU A 365 -27.42 -10.52 3.43
C GLU A 365 -27.08 -10.73 1.94
N ALA A 366 -27.11 -9.66 1.14
CA ALA A 366 -26.72 -9.67 -0.26
C ALA A 366 -25.26 -10.08 -0.49
N TRP A 367 -24.38 -9.85 0.49
CA TRP A 367 -22.97 -10.25 0.41
C TRP A 367 -22.76 -11.70 0.83
N GLN A 368 -23.70 -12.25 1.61
CA GLN A 368 -23.68 -13.65 2.02
C GLN A 368 -24.25 -14.55 0.92
N ASN A 369 -25.22 -14.06 0.12
CA ASN A 369 -25.90 -14.81 -0.94
C ASN A 369 -25.86 -14.03 -2.28
N PRO A 370 -24.67 -13.76 -2.84
CA PRO A 370 -24.51 -12.92 -4.05
C PRO A 370 -25.20 -13.49 -5.29
N GLU A 371 -25.45 -14.79 -5.36
CA GLU A 371 -26.21 -15.46 -6.42
C GLU A 371 -27.70 -15.07 -6.46
N GLU A 372 -28.24 -14.53 -5.36
CA GLU A 372 -29.61 -14.03 -5.27
C GLU A 372 -29.71 -12.53 -5.57
N MET A 373 -28.74 -11.93 -6.27
CA MET A 373 -28.68 -10.46 -6.40
C MET A 373 -29.94 -9.84 -7.01
N GLU A 374 -30.58 -10.49 -7.98
CA GLU A 374 -31.82 -9.98 -8.58
C GLU A 374 -32.97 -9.87 -7.58
N LYS A 375 -33.03 -10.77 -6.58
CA LYS A 375 -33.99 -10.68 -5.46
C LYS A 375 -33.69 -9.46 -4.60
N PHE A 376 -32.42 -9.20 -4.27
CA PHE A 376 -32.04 -8.04 -3.46
C PHE A 376 -32.26 -6.71 -4.20
N LYS A 377 -31.94 -6.64 -5.50
CA LYS A 377 -32.29 -5.50 -6.37
C LYS A 377 -33.80 -5.24 -6.38
N ALA A 378 -34.61 -6.28 -6.54
CA ALA A 378 -36.06 -6.15 -6.49
C ALA A 378 -36.56 -5.65 -5.13
N ALA A 379 -35.97 -6.14 -4.02
CA ALA A 379 -36.35 -5.76 -2.67
C ALA A 379 -36.00 -4.30 -2.31
N LEU A 380 -35.03 -3.68 -2.99
CA LEU A 380 -34.67 -2.27 -2.82
C LEU A 380 -35.58 -1.30 -3.58
N ARG A 381 -36.28 -1.76 -4.62
CA ARG A 381 -37.16 -0.90 -5.43
C ARG A 381 -38.22 -0.25 -4.54
N GLY A 382 -38.27 1.08 -4.55
CA GLY A 382 -39.18 1.87 -3.72
C GLY A 382 -38.73 2.09 -2.27
N LYS A 383 -37.63 1.46 -1.82
CA LYS A 383 -37.06 1.67 -0.47
C LYS A 383 -35.87 2.63 -0.45
N THR A 384 -35.14 2.75 -1.55
CA THR A 384 -34.04 3.70 -1.70
C THR A 384 -34.19 4.54 -2.96
N ARG A 385 -33.62 5.75 -2.93
CA ARG A 385 -33.43 6.64 -4.09
C ARG A 385 -32.01 6.58 -4.64
N ASN A 386 -31.10 5.88 -3.97
CA ASN A 386 -29.74 5.69 -4.43
C ASN A 386 -29.74 4.77 -5.67
N ARG A 387 -29.54 5.35 -6.86
CA ARG A 387 -29.55 4.61 -8.11
C ARG A 387 -28.45 3.55 -8.18
N TYR A 388 -27.32 3.80 -7.53
CA TYR A 388 -26.19 2.86 -7.50
C TYR A 388 -26.51 1.65 -6.62
N ALA A 389 -27.15 1.87 -5.47
CA ALA A 389 -27.66 0.79 -4.64
C ALA A 389 -28.71 -0.06 -5.36
N LEU A 390 -29.61 0.57 -6.13
CA LEU A 390 -30.59 -0.16 -6.96
C LEU A 390 -29.93 -1.01 -8.04
N ASP A 391 -28.86 -0.51 -8.66
CA ASP A 391 -28.12 -1.23 -9.70
C ASP A 391 -27.33 -2.42 -9.15
N ARG A 392 -26.61 -2.22 -8.03
CA ARG A 392 -25.80 -3.28 -7.41
C ARG A 392 -26.58 -4.24 -6.51
N GLY A 393 -27.74 -3.84 -6.00
CA GLY A 393 -28.62 -4.68 -5.17
C GLY A 393 -28.44 -4.55 -3.65
N TYR A 394 -27.62 -3.62 -3.16
CA TYR A 394 -27.45 -3.36 -1.73
C TYR A 394 -27.01 -1.91 -1.46
N GLU A 395 -27.36 -1.42 -0.27
CA GLU A 395 -26.75 -0.22 0.31
C GLU A 395 -25.45 -0.59 1.02
N PHE A 396 -24.48 0.32 1.01
CA PHE A 396 -23.25 0.09 1.75
C PHE A 396 -23.50 0.16 3.27
N PRO A 397 -22.95 -0.78 4.05
CA PRO A 397 -22.94 -0.66 5.50
C PRO A 397 -22.04 0.49 5.94
N ARG A 398 -22.19 0.92 7.20
CA ARG A 398 -21.40 2.04 7.75
C ARG A 398 -19.90 1.77 7.67
N GLY A 399 -19.46 0.57 8.06
CA GLY A 399 -18.06 0.17 8.16
C GLY A 399 -17.36 -0.07 6.84
N TRP A 400 -18.08 -0.22 5.72
CA TRP A 400 -17.48 -0.46 4.42
C TRP A 400 -18.27 0.23 3.30
N ARG A 401 -17.62 1.16 2.60
CA ARG A 401 -18.29 2.09 1.69
C ARG A 401 -17.40 2.54 0.53
N VAL A 402 -17.99 3.31 -0.39
CA VAL A 402 -17.26 4.07 -1.41
C VAL A 402 -17.16 5.53 -0.99
N SER A 403 -16.11 6.22 -1.43
CA SER A 403 -15.96 7.64 -1.12
C SER A 403 -16.90 8.50 -1.98
N TYR A 404 -17.16 8.10 -3.24
CA TYR A 404 -18.02 8.84 -4.18
C TYR A 404 -19.38 9.19 -3.55
N ASN A 405 -19.82 10.44 -3.73
CA ASN A 405 -21.12 10.86 -3.20
C ASN A 405 -22.24 10.42 -4.14
N GLU A 406 -22.77 9.24 -3.85
CA GLU A 406 -23.83 8.60 -4.62
C GLU A 406 -25.18 9.29 -4.52
N ALA A 407 -25.44 9.98 -3.41
CA ALA A 407 -26.70 10.69 -3.18
C ALA A 407 -26.82 11.94 -4.06
N GLU A 408 -25.71 12.65 -4.23
CA GLU A 408 -25.64 13.87 -5.05
C GLU A 408 -25.03 13.63 -6.44
N ASP A 409 -24.64 12.39 -6.72
CA ASP A 409 -24.00 11.98 -7.96
C ASP A 409 -22.78 12.84 -8.34
N ARG A 410 -21.83 12.97 -7.40
CA ARG A 410 -20.60 13.73 -7.63
C ARG A 410 -19.36 13.13 -6.99
N PRO A 411 -18.15 13.40 -7.53
CA PRO A 411 -16.89 13.01 -6.91
C PRO A 411 -16.78 13.49 -5.45
N TYR A 412 -16.19 12.66 -4.60
CA TYR A 412 -15.81 13.04 -3.24
C TYR A 412 -14.72 14.11 -3.22
N GLY A 413 -13.77 13.95 -4.13
CA GLY A 413 -12.58 14.76 -4.26
C GLY A 413 -11.79 14.33 -5.48
N TYR A 414 -10.64 14.96 -5.66
CA TYR A 414 -9.77 14.82 -6.81
C TYR A 414 -8.37 14.44 -6.33
N GLY A 415 -7.62 13.71 -7.15
CA GLY A 415 -6.24 13.32 -6.85
C GLY A 415 -6.08 12.40 -5.64
N LEU A 416 -6.98 11.42 -5.50
CA LEU A 416 -7.02 10.46 -4.38
C LEU A 416 -6.00 9.34 -4.58
N GLN A 417 -5.27 9.00 -3.51
CA GLN A 417 -4.22 7.99 -3.53
C GLN A 417 -4.73 6.58 -3.89
N ALA A 418 -5.82 6.15 -3.25
CA ALA A 418 -6.38 4.82 -3.47
C ALA A 418 -6.86 4.64 -4.92
N ASP A 419 -7.59 5.62 -5.44
CA ASP A 419 -8.06 5.64 -6.82
C ASP A 419 -6.89 5.53 -7.81
N TRP A 420 -5.82 6.30 -7.58
CA TRP A 420 -4.62 6.25 -8.41
C TRP A 420 -3.92 4.89 -8.39
N VAL A 421 -3.75 4.27 -7.22
CA VAL A 421 -3.12 2.95 -7.13
C VAL A 421 -3.97 1.86 -7.78
N TYR A 422 -5.30 1.90 -7.67
CA TYR A 422 -6.18 0.98 -8.38
C TYR A 422 -6.10 1.19 -9.89
N MET A 423 -6.29 2.43 -10.36
CA MET A 423 -6.43 2.75 -11.79
C MET A 423 -5.13 2.69 -12.58
N GLN A 424 -4.00 3.06 -11.98
CA GLN A 424 -2.71 3.07 -12.70
C GLN A 424 -1.93 1.78 -12.51
N TYR A 425 -2.10 1.10 -11.37
CA TYR A 425 -1.25 -0.02 -11.02
C TYR A 425 -1.95 -1.35 -10.82
N GLY A 426 -3.28 -1.36 -10.89
CA GLY A 426 -4.08 -2.58 -10.85
C GLY A 426 -3.91 -3.33 -9.55
N ALA A 427 -3.96 -2.60 -8.43
CA ALA A 427 -3.86 -3.14 -7.09
C ALA A 427 -5.18 -2.90 -6.32
N PHE A 428 -5.57 -3.86 -5.49
CA PHE A 428 -6.67 -3.74 -4.55
C PHE A 428 -6.29 -2.79 -3.42
N SER A 429 -6.55 -1.50 -3.64
CA SER A 429 -6.31 -0.41 -2.70
C SER A 429 -7.54 -0.15 -1.83
N VAL A 430 -7.33 0.20 -0.56
CA VAL A 430 -8.39 0.69 0.34
C VAL A 430 -7.84 1.80 1.23
N THR A 431 -8.72 2.69 1.66
CA THR A 431 -8.44 3.74 2.65
C THR A 431 -9.25 3.46 3.89
N THR A 432 -8.62 3.39 5.06
CA THR A 432 -9.34 3.11 6.31
C THR A 432 -9.25 4.29 7.25
N GLU A 433 -10.41 4.78 7.69
CA GLU A 433 -10.55 5.79 8.73
C GLU A 433 -10.66 5.06 10.07
N LEU A 434 -9.56 5.03 10.82
CA LEU A 434 -9.34 4.05 11.89
C LEU A 434 -10.24 4.23 13.12
N TRP A 435 -10.23 5.43 13.72
CA TRP A 435 -10.73 5.62 15.07
C TRP A 435 -12.24 5.85 15.14
N ASN A 436 -12.96 5.04 15.91
CA ASN A 436 -14.31 5.33 16.38
C ASN A 436 -14.39 5.15 17.90
N PRO A 437 -14.40 6.25 18.68
CA PRO A 437 -14.37 6.17 20.13
C PRO A 437 -15.52 5.34 20.72
N VAL A 438 -16.69 5.34 20.09
CA VAL A 438 -17.86 4.58 20.58
C VAL A 438 -17.65 3.07 20.47
N LYS A 439 -16.86 2.61 19.51
CA LYS A 439 -16.63 1.18 19.23
C LYS A 439 -15.27 0.66 19.70
N ASP A 440 -14.28 1.54 19.79
CA ASP A 440 -12.90 1.17 20.02
C ASP A 440 -12.45 1.39 21.46
N ILE A 441 -13.16 2.22 22.22
CA ILE A 441 -12.93 2.36 23.65
C ILE A 441 -13.67 1.25 24.42
N PRO A 442 -12.97 0.43 25.23
CA PRO A 442 -13.60 -0.54 26.11
C PRO A 442 -14.55 0.13 27.11
N ASP A 443 -15.71 -0.48 27.31
CA ASP A 443 -16.75 -0.03 28.23
C ASP A 443 -17.22 1.42 27.99
N PHE A 444 -17.05 1.95 26.76
CA PHE A 444 -17.51 3.29 26.44
C PHE A 444 -19.04 3.39 26.52
N PRO A 445 -19.60 4.52 27.01
CA PRO A 445 -21.04 4.70 27.05
C PRO A 445 -21.67 4.51 25.67
N GLN A 446 -22.71 3.68 25.60
CA GLN A 446 -23.51 3.55 24.39
C GLN A 446 -24.21 4.88 24.12
N LEU A 447 -23.90 5.48 22.97
CA LEU A 447 -24.55 6.70 22.50
C LEU A 447 -25.66 6.32 21.54
N LYS A 448 -26.75 7.10 21.55
CA LYS A 448 -27.81 6.95 20.54
C LYS A 448 -27.24 7.24 19.16
N GLU A 449 -27.85 6.68 18.11
CA GLU A 449 -27.42 6.92 16.73
C GLU A 449 -27.50 8.41 16.32
N ASP A 450 -28.42 9.16 16.93
CA ASP A 450 -28.60 10.60 16.75
C ASP A 450 -27.85 11.46 17.78
N ALA A 451 -26.95 10.86 18.58
CA ALA A 451 -26.21 11.58 19.60
C ALA A 451 -25.38 12.72 18.99
N SER A 452 -25.41 13.87 19.66
CA SER A 452 -24.70 15.05 19.18
C SER A 452 -23.20 14.91 19.39
N ARG A 453 -22.41 15.70 18.66
CA ARG A 453 -20.96 15.84 18.91
C ARG A 453 -20.66 16.24 20.36
N LEU A 454 -21.54 17.03 20.98
CA LEU A 454 -21.43 17.44 22.37
C LEU A 454 -21.59 16.26 23.33
N ASP A 455 -22.53 15.35 23.08
CA ASP A 455 -22.73 14.16 23.91
C ASP A 455 -21.50 13.24 23.87
N LEU A 456 -20.91 13.09 22.68
CA LEU A 456 -19.63 12.38 22.51
C LEU A 456 -18.49 13.06 23.28
N GLN A 457 -18.36 14.38 23.19
CA GLN A 457 -17.33 15.11 23.93
C GLN A 457 -17.48 14.99 25.45
N ARG A 458 -18.71 15.06 25.97
CA ARG A 458 -18.99 14.83 27.40
C ARG A 458 -18.61 13.41 27.83
N ALA A 459 -18.91 12.40 27.00
CA ALA A 459 -18.53 11.01 27.29
C ALA A 459 -17.01 10.82 27.26
N LEU A 460 -16.32 11.43 26.30
CA LEU A 460 -14.85 11.41 26.22
C LEU A 460 -14.19 12.10 27.41
N LEU A 461 -14.72 13.23 27.87
CA LEU A 461 -14.22 13.92 29.07
C LEU A 461 -14.32 13.02 30.31
N ARG A 462 -15.48 12.41 30.56
CA ARG A 462 -15.67 11.49 31.67
C ARG A 462 -14.72 10.29 31.58
N TYR A 463 -14.63 9.69 30.40
CA TYR A 463 -13.75 8.53 30.18
C TYR A 463 -12.28 8.89 30.45
N GLN A 464 -11.81 10.05 29.98
CA GLN A 464 -10.43 10.46 30.21
C GLN A 464 -10.15 10.88 31.67
N ASP A 465 -11.14 11.44 32.38
CA ASP A 465 -11.05 11.69 33.82
C ASP A 465 -10.86 10.37 34.59
N GLU A 466 -11.69 9.37 34.31
CA GLU A 466 -11.69 8.08 35.02
C GLU A 466 -10.48 7.20 34.70
N LYS A 467 -10.07 7.13 33.42
CA LYS A 467 -9.04 6.18 32.97
C LYS A 467 -7.64 6.80 32.87
N TYR A 468 -7.56 8.11 32.63
CA TYR A 468 -6.30 8.80 32.40
C TYR A 468 -6.03 9.90 33.43
N GLY A 469 -6.89 10.05 34.46
CA GLY A 469 -6.70 11.00 35.53
C GLY A 469 -6.84 12.46 35.10
N GLY A 470 -7.59 12.72 34.02
CA GLY A 470 -7.82 14.08 33.52
C GLY A 470 -6.67 14.66 32.69
N LYS A 471 -5.62 13.87 32.40
CA LYS A 471 -4.38 14.39 31.76
C LYS A 471 -4.52 14.81 30.29
N PHE A 472 -5.65 14.51 29.63
CA PHE A 472 -5.86 14.87 28.23
C PHE A 472 -6.57 16.23 28.05
N PHE A 473 -7.02 16.82 29.16
CA PHE A 473 -7.71 18.09 29.18
C PHE A 473 -7.08 19.01 30.22
N LEU A 474 -6.62 20.19 29.81
CA LEU A 474 -6.13 21.21 30.73
C LEU A 474 -7.32 22.01 31.27
N PRO A 475 -7.52 22.09 32.60
CA PRO A 475 -8.58 22.92 33.18
C PRO A 475 -8.42 24.38 32.76
N TRP A 476 -9.53 25.03 32.44
CA TRP A 476 -9.55 26.46 32.14
C TRP A 476 -9.01 27.27 33.33
N LYS A 477 -7.98 28.07 33.08
CA LYS A 477 -7.36 28.97 34.07
C LYS A 477 -7.44 30.40 33.59
N LYS A 478 -7.70 31.33 34.50
CA LYS A 478 -7.64 32.76 34.18
C LYS A 478 -6.29 33.11 33.56
N PHE A 479 -6.33 33.78 32.43
CA PHE A 479 -5.16 34.22 31.70
C PHE A 479 -5.43 35.58 31.07
N ARG A 480 -4.42 36.44 31.09
CA ARG A 480 -4.49 37.74 30.43
C ARG A 480 -3.71 37.66 29.15
N HIS A 481 -4.43 37.51 28.04
CA HIS A 481 -3.89 37.52 26.71
C HIS A 481 -3.22 38.86 26.41
N PRO A 482 -2.02 38.89 25.80
CA PRO A 482 -1.29 40.12 25.50
C PRO A 482 -2.12 41.16 24.72
N GLU A 483 -2.86 40.71 23.71
CA GLU A 483 -3.76 41.56 22.91
C GLU A 483 -5.25 41.51 23.29
N LEU A 484 -5.79 40.32 23.54
CA LEU A 484 -7.24 40.12 23.72
C LEU A 484 -7.73 40.40 25.16
N GLY A 485 -6.79 40.63 26.09
CA GLY A 485 -7.11 40.96 27.47
C GLY A 485 -7.55 39.75 28.30
N GLU A 486 -8.51 39.94 29.21
CA GLU A 486 -8.89 38.93 30.20
C GLU A 486 -9.71 37.79 29.58
N GLY A 487 -9.31 36.56 29.88
CA GLY A 487 -10.04 35.35 29.51
C GLY A 487 -9.56 34.13 30.29
N GLU A 488 -9.72 32.96 29.70
CA GLU A 488 -9.28 31.69 30.26
C GLU A 488 -8.53 30.87 29.21
N ILE A 489 -7.44 30.23 29.62
CA ILE A 489 -6.60 29.37 28.79
C ILE A 489 -6.71 27.92 29.27
N GLY A 490 -6.76 26.96 28.34
CA GLY A 490 -6.93 25.54 28.61
C GLY A 490 -7.72 24.83 27.51
N GLY A 491 -8.31 23.67 27.83
CA GLY A 491 -9.08 22.89 26.88
C GLY A 491 -8.47 21.51 26.58
N TRP A 492 -8.91 20.91 25.49
CA TRP A 492 -8.33 19.65 25.01
C TRP A 492 -6.90 19.88 24.53
N ILE A 493 -5.98 19.03 24.98
CA ILE A 493 -4.64 18.97 24.39
C ILE A 493 -4.80 18.47 22.94
N PRO A 494 -4.25 19.16 21.92
CA PRO A 494 -4.53 18.87 20.51
C PRO A 494 -4.31 17.41 20.09
N VAL A 495 -3.24 16.77 20.58
CA VAL A 495 -2.95 15.36 20.25
C VAL A 495 -4.04 14.39 20.75
N TYR A 496 -4.87 14.79 21.70
CA TYR A 496 -5.95 13.98 22.29
C TYR A 496 -7.36 14.51 21.96
N SER A 497 -7.51 15.52 21.11
CA SER A 497 -8.79 16.20 20.87
C SER A 497 -9.82 15.43 20.02
N GLY A 498 -9.68 14.10 19.93
CA GLY A 498 -10.73 13.17 19.48
C GLY A 498 -10.55 12.52 18.11
N SER A 499 -9.58 12.95 17.28
CA SER A 499 -9.35 12.37 15.95
C SER A 499 -8.40 11.16 15.94
N ASN A 500 -7.69 10.92 17.03
CA ASN A 500 -6.73 9.82 17.16
C ASN A 500 -7.12 8.89 18.31
N ALA A 501 -6.80 7.59 18.17
CA ALA A 501 -7.07 6.60 19.18
C ALA A 501 -6.22 6.84 20.43
N TYR A 502 -6.82 6.85 21.61
CA TYR A 502 -6.11 7.14 22.86
C TYR A 502 -5.03 6.08 23.16
N PRO A 503 -3.84 6.47 23.65
CA PRO A 503 -2.76 5.54 23.95
C PRO A 503 -3.18 4.48 24.98
N GLY A 504 -2.56 3.31 24.90
CA GLY A 504 -2.86 2.15 25.75
C GLY A 504 -3.88 1.23 25.09
N GLU A 505 -4.85 0.77 25.86
CA GLU A 505 -5.82 -0.24 25.44
C GLU A 505 -6.65 0.17 24.20
N PRO A 506 -7.18 1.41 24.08
CA PRO A 506 -7.96 1.78 22.89
C PRO A 506 -7.13 1.75 21.61
N LEU A 507 -5.90 2.28 21.62
CA LEU A 507 -4.98 2.23 20.48
C LEU A 507 -4.61 0.79 20.10
N LEU A 508 -4.32 -0.06 21.09
CA LEU A 508 -4.02 -1.48 20.85
C LEU A 508 -5.21 -2.22 20.22
N ASN A 509 -6.44 -1.92 20.63
CA ASN A 509 -7.64 -2.51 20.03
C ASN A 509 -7.82 -2.12 18.57
N VAL A 510 -7.60 -0.84 18.24
CA VAL A 510 -7.60 -0.37 16.85
C VAL A 510 -6.50 -1.10 16.06
N ALA A 511 -5.28 -1.15 16.58
CA ALA A 511 -4.15 -1.78 15.90
C ALA A 511 -4.35 -3.28 15.68
N GLU A 512 -4.89 -4.01 16.66
CA GLU A 512 -5.14 -5.44 16.52
C GLU A 512 -6.18 -5.76 15.44
N LYS A 513 -7.32 -5.04 15.41
CA LYS A 513 -8.37 -5.25 14.38
C LYS A 513 -7.80 -5.10 12.97
N HIS A 514 -6.98 -4.07 12.76
CA HIS A 514 -6.44 -3.73 11.46
C HIS A 514 -5.24 -4.61 11.08
N TRP A 515 -4.43 -5.04 12.05
CA TRP A 515 -3.44 -6.11 11.84
C TRP A 515 -4.11 -7.39 11.34
N GLN A 516 -5.20 -7.84 11.97
CA GLN A 516 -5.92 -9.04 11.56
C GLN A 516 -6.48 -8.92 10.13
N PHE A 517 -6.94 -7.73 9.75
CA PHE A 517 -7.39 -7.47 8.39
C PHE A 517 -6.24 -7.53 7.37
N GLU A 518 -5.10 -6.90 7.67
CA GLU A 518 -3.93 -6.92 6.79
C GLU A 518 -3.30 -8.32 6.69
N LEU A 519 -3.34 -9.11 7.76
CA LEU A 519 -2.94 -10.52 7.75
C LEU A 519 -3.84 -11.35 6.83
N PHE A 520 -5.16 -11.19 6.92
CA PHE A 520 -6.10 -11.84 6.01
C PHE A 520 -5.86 -11.46 4.55
N ARG A 521 -5.61 -10.18 4.28
CA ARG A 521 -5.27 -9.68 2.95
C ARG A 521 -3.99 -10.32 2.40
N ALA A 522 -2.95 -10.45 3.21
CA ALA A 522 -1.71 -11.11 2.82
C ALA A 522 -1.92 -12.58 2.39
N GLN A 523 -2.83 -13.30 3.05
CA GLN A 523 -3.18 -14.69 2.74
C GLN A 523 -3.83 -14.85 1.35
N LEU A 524 -4.48 -13.79 0.86
CA LEU A 524 -5.16 -13.78 -0.43
C LEU A 524 -4.23 -13.50 -1.61
N LEU A 525 -2.99 -13.02 -1.36
CA LEU A 525 -2.06 -12.70 -2.44
C LEU A 525 -1.78 -13.93 -3.33
N PRO A 526 -1.64 -13.74 -4.66
CA PRO A 526 -1.36 -14.82 -5.60
C PRO A 526 -0.07 -15.57 -5.25
N GLU A 527 0.05 -16.80 -5.73
CA GLU A 527 1.24 -17.63 -5.58
C GLU A 527 1.45 -18.46 -6.83
N VAL A 528 2.20 -17.89 -7.79
CA VAL A 528 2.47 -18.60 -9.03
C VAL A 528 3.60 -19.60 -8.82
N VAL A 529 3.38 -20.83 -9.27
CA VAL A 529 4.31 -21.97 -9.14
C VAL A 529 4.41 -22.79 -10.42
N ILE A 530 5.53 -23.50 -10.58
CA ILE A 530 5.73 -24.52 -11.62
C ILE A 530 5.47 -25.89 -10.97
N THR A 531 4.25 -26.41 -11.11
CA THR A 531 3.84 -27.64 -10.41
C THR A 531 4.45 -28.88 -11.04
N GLU A 532 4.46 -28.95 -12.37
CA GLU A 532 4.93 -30.10 -13.12
C GLU A 532 5.89 -29.68 -14.24
N VAL A 533 6.91 -30.50 -14.47
CA VAL A 533 7.78 -30.44 -15.64
C VAL A 533 7.95 -31.86 -16.15
N LYS A 534 7.56 -32.11 -17.40
CA LYS A 534 7.73 -33.38 -18.09
C LYS A 534 8.64 -33.18 -19.30
N THR A 535 9.64 -34.02 -19.42
CA THR A 535 10.59 -34.01 -20.54
C THR A 535 10.53 -35.34 -21.27
N LYS A 536 10.55 -35.30 -22.60
CA LYS A 536 10.59 -36.51 -23.43
C LYS A 536 11.56 -36.32 -24.59
N VAL A 537 12.61 -37.14 -24.63
CA VAL A 537 13.50 -37.20 -25.79
C VAL A 537 12.73 -37.82 -26.96
N LEU A 538 12.61 -37.08 -28.05
CA LEU A 538 11.89 -37.53 -29.24
C LEU A 538 12.81 -38.35 -30.15
N TYR A 539 13.98 -37.79 -30.50
CA TYR A 539 15.03 -38.44 -31.31
C TYR A 539 16.33 -37.61 -31.29
N GLN A 540 17.39 -38.12 -31.94
CA GLN A 540 18.66 -37.39 -32.16
C GLN A 540 18.85 -37.07 -33.65
N ALA A 541 19.44 -35.90 -33.94
CA ALA A 541 19.65 -35.41 -35.29
C ALA A 541 21.09 -34.89 -35.49
N GLU A 542 21.66 -35.05 -36.68
CA GLU A 542 23.02 -34.58 -36.98
C GLU A 542 23.10 -33.06 -37.15
N ASN A 543 22.05 -32.42 -37.68
CA ASN A 543 21.99 -30.96 -37.83
C ASN A 543 20.58 -30.40 -37.56
N PRO A 544 20.45 -29.09 -37.21
CA PRO A 544 19.16 -28.48 -36.84
C PRO A 544 18.15 -28.33 -37.99
N ALA A 545 18.58 -28.50 -39.25
CA ALA A 545 17.72 -28.41 -40.43
C ALA A 545 17.06 -29.77 -40.74
N SER A 546 17.77 -30.88 -40.50
CA SER A 546 17.22 -32.24 -40.50
C SER A 546 16.29 -32.53 -39.31
N ALA A 547 16.25 -31.61 -38.34
CA ALA A 547 15.34 -31.62 -37.19
C ALA A 547 14.00 -30.92 -37.49
N ASP A 548 13.70 -30.56 -38.75
CA ASP A 548 12.37 -30.10 -39.14
C ASP A 548 11.36 -31.22 -38.88
N ALA A 549 10.60 -31.07 -37.80
CA ALA A 549 9.46 -31.94 -37.50
C ALA A 549 8.36 -31.68 -38.53
N GLU A 550 7.76 -32.74 -39.08
CA GLU A 550 6.42 -32.62 -39.66
C GLU A 550 5.46 -32.33 -38.50
N LEU A 551 5.20 -31.04 -38.28
CA LEU A 551 4.26 -30.56 -37.29
C LEU A 551 2.85 -30.91 -37.76
N SER A 552 2.19 -31.84 -37.07
CA SER A 552 0.76 -32.11 -37.22
C SER A 552 0.03 -31.54 -36.02
N GLY A 553 -0.24 -30.23 -36.04
CA GLY A 553 -0.86 -29.51 -34.91
C GLY A 553 0.08 -29.38 -33.71
N ASN A 554 -0.39 -29.70 -32.50
CA ASN A 554 0.38 -29.60 -31.25
C ASN A 554 1.27 -30.83 -30.94
N THR A 555 1.48 -31.71 -31.93
CA THR A 555 2.32 -32.91 -31.78
C THR A 555 3.34 -33.01 -32.89
N ALA A 556 4.61 -33.19 -32.52
CA ALA A 556 5.70 -33.45 -33.46
C ALA A 556 5.65 -34.92 -33.91
N LEU A 557 5.51 -35.17 -35.21
CA LEU A 557 5.63 -36.52 -35.79
C LEU A 557 7.11 -36.89 -35.94
N VAL A 558 7.46 -38.09 -35.46
CA VAL A 558 8.84 -38.62 -35.49
C VAL A 558 9.10 -39.31 -36.83
N LYS A 559 10.06 -38.80 -37.63
CA LYS A 559 10.63 -39.59 -38.74
C LYS A 559 11.56 -40.66 -38.17
N LYS A 560 11.23 -41.93 -38.38
CA LYS A 560 12.02 -43.08 -37.91
C LYS A 560 13.35 -43.16 -38.66
N GLY A 561 14.45 -43.23 -37.90
CA GLY A 561 15.73 -43.77 -38.37
C GLY A 561 16.77 -42.75 -38.83
N GLN A 562 17.56 -42.22 -37.89
CA GLN A 562 18.89 -41.64 -38.14
C GLN A 562 19.83 -41.96 -36.96
N PRO A 563 21.17 -42.03 -37.17
CA PRO A 563 22.15 -42.37 -36.13
C PRO A 563 22.31 -41.28 -35.04
N LYS A 564 23.05 -41.58 -33.97
CA LYS A 564 23.39 -40.65 -32.87
C LYS A 564 24.02 -39.36 -33.42
N GLY A 565 23.22 -38.29 -33.50
CA GLY A 565 23.65 -36.99 -34.00
C GLY A 565 24.05 -36.00 -32.90
N LYS A 566 24.54 -34.82 -33.31
CA LYS A 566 25.02 -33.73 -32.43
C LYS A 566 23.90 -33.08 -31.60
N TYR A 567 22.65 -33.18 -32.05
CA TYR A 567 21.48 -32.54 -31.44
C TYR A 567 20.51 -33.55 -30.83
N THR A 568 20.05 -33.27 -29.61
CA THR A 568 18.97 -33.99 -28.94
C THR A 568 17.66 -33.20 -29.09
N ILE A 569 16.63 -33.82 -29.65
CA ILE A 569 15.31 -33.20 -29.81
C ILE A 569 14.46 -33.54 -28.59
N LEU A 570 14.06 -32.52 -27.84
CA LEU A 570 13.40 -32.66 -26.55
C LEU A 570 12.03 -31.97 -26.59
N GLU A 571 10.98 -32.70 -26.25
CA GLU A 571 9.69 -32.12 -25.88
C GLU A 571 9.70 -31.80 -24.37
N ILE A 572 9.32 -30.58 -24.03
CA ILE A 572 9.24 -30.10 -22.65
C ILE A 572 7.84 -29.56 -22.42
N LYS A 573 7.14 -30.12 -21.43
CA LYS A 573 5.84 -29.63 -20.97
C LYS A 573 5.96 -29.14 -19.53
N ALA A 574 5.33 -28.02 -19.24
CA ALA A 574 5.26 -27.50 -17.89
C ALA A 574 3.86 -27.04 -17.53
N ILE A 575 3.47 -27.25 -16.28
CA ILE A 575 2.22 -26.73 -15.73
C ILE A 575 2.55 -25.56 -14.83
N ILE A 576 1.98 -24.41 -15.17
CA ILE A 576 2.07 -23.16 -14.42
C ILE A 576 0.72 -22.96 -13.74
N GLU A 577 0.72 -22.78 -12.43
CA GLU A 577 -0.50 -22.63 -11.63
C GLU A 577 -0.37 -21.49 -10.64
N ASN A 578 -1.45 -20.72 -10.44
CA ASN A 578 -1.61 -19.83 -9.29
C ASN A 578 -2.28 -20.58 -8.14
N LYS A 579 -1.55 -20.82 -7.06
CA LYS A 579 -2.06 -21.45 -5.82
C LYS A 579 -2.59 -20.46 -4.79
N GLY A 580 -2.40 -19.16 -5.02
CA GLY A 580 -2.89 -18.12 -4.12
C GLY A 580 -4.40 -17.90 -4.23
N GLY A 581 -4.95 -17.18 -3.26
CA GLY A 581 -6.39 -16.92 -3.19
C GLY A 581 -6.92 -16.12 -4.36
N LEU A 582 -6.29 -14.98 -4.67
CA LEU A 582 -6.72 -14.06 -5.71
C LEU A 582 -5.99 -14.24 -7.04
N PRO A 583 -6.57 -13.74 -8.15
CA PRO A 583 -5.91 -13.71 -9.45
C PRO A 583 -4.61 -12.90 -9.42
N THR A 584 -3.75 -13.14 -10.40
CA THR A 584 -2.49 -12.41 -10.53
C THR A 584 -2.69 -10.93 -10.91
N HIS A 585 -3.88 -10.51 -11.31
CA HIS A 585 -4.21 -9.10 -11.56
C HIS A 585 -5.66 -8.81 -11.14
N VAL A 586 -5.96 -7.54 -10.83
CA VAL A 586 -7.35 -7.03 -10.91
C VAL A 586 -7.87 -7.20 -12.35
N ALA A 587 -9.18 -7.15 -12.56
CA ALA A 587 -9.80 -7.52 -13.83
C ALA A 587 -9.26 -6.77 -15.06
N ARG A 588 -9.03 -5.46 -14.94
CA ARG A 588 -8.38 -4.64 -15.98
C ARG A 588 -6.86 -4.50 -15.78
N GLY A 589 -6.30 -5.09 -14.73
CA GLY A 589 -4.96 -4.81 -14.25
C GLY A 589 -3.90 -5.06 -15.32
N ALA A 590 -3.97 -6.20 -16.01
CA ALA A 590 -3.00 -6.56 -17.04
C ALA A 590 -3.06 -5.69 -18.30
N SER A 591 -4.16 -4.95 -18.53
CA SER A 591 -4.30 -4.03 -19.67
C SER A 591 -3.90 -2.60 -19.34
N LEU A 592 -3.57 -2.28 -18.07
CA LEU A 592 -3.10 -0.96 -17.68
C LEU A 592 -1.67 -0.70 -18.21
N PRO A 593 -1.34 0.57 -18.53
CA PRO A 593 0.03 0.95 -18.84
C PRO A 593 0.99 0.51 -17.72
N LEU A 594 2.16 -0.02 -18.09
CA LEU A 594 3.19 -0.53 -17.16
C LEU A 594 2.80 -1.81 -16.38
N ASN A 595 1.62 -2.38 -16.63
CA ASN A 595 1.30 -3.74 -16.24
C ASN A 595 1.55 -4.71 -17.39
N ARG A 596 1.81 -5.96 -17.06
CA ARG A 596 1.97 -7.03 -18.04
C ARG A 596 1.33 -8.32 -17.56
N GLU A 597 0.85 -9.11 -18.51
CA GLU A 597 0.42 -10.48 -18.27
C GLU A 597 1.58 -11.36 -17.76
N ASP A 598 1.20 -12.51 -17.21
CA ASP A 598 2.15 -13.51 -16.76
C ASP A 598 2.80 -14.18 -17.97
N VAL A 599 4.10 -14.46 -17.84
CA VAL A 599 4.91 -15.08 -18.88
C VAL A 599 5.75 -16.21 -18.30
N VAL A 600 6.04 -17.20 -19.12
CA VAL A 600 6.96 -18.29 -18.80
C VAL A 600 8.05 -18.36 -19.85
N TRP A 601 9.29 -18.58 -19.39
CA TRP A 601 10.49 -18.65 -20.21
C TRP A 601 11.08 -20.04 -20.13
N LEU A 602 11.63 -20.52 -21.23
CA LEU A 602 12.56 -21.64 -21.26
C LEU A 602 13.95 -21.07 -21.57
N LEU A 603 14.82 -21.10 -20.57
CA LEU A 603 16.19 -20.60 -20.65
C LEU A 603 17.18 -21.76 -20.85
N GLY A 604 18.21 -21.52 -21.66
CA GLY A 604 19.34 -22.42 -21.88
C GLY A 604 20.51 -21.70 -22.55
N ASP A 605 21.56 -22.44 -22.90
CA ASP A 605 22.72 -21.91 -23.64
C ASP A 605 22.26 -21.44 -25.03
N ARG A 606 22.25 -20.12 -25.24
CA ARG A 606 21.70 -19.47 -26.44
C ARG A 606 22.16 -20.11 -27.75
N ASP A 607 23.44 -20.45 -27.85
CA ASP A 607 24.05 -20.95 -29.09
C ASP A 607 23.88 -22.47 -29.26
N LYS A 608 23.33 -23.15 -28.26
CA LYS A 608 23.09 -24.61 -28.27
C LYS A 608 21.61 -24.98 -28.35
N ILE A 609 20.69 -24.04 -28.12
CA ILE A 609 19.25 -24.30 -28.14
C ILE A 609 18.60 -23.69 -29.38
N LYS A 610 17.91 -24.53 -30.16
CA LYS A 610 17.02 -24.09 -31.24
C LYS A 610 15.59 -24.47 -30.91
N PHE A 611 14.69 -23.50 -30.96
CA PHE A 611 13.26 -23.73 -30.77
C PHE A 611 12.64 -24.23 -32.07
N LEU A 612 12.03 -25.41 -32.03
CA LEU A 612 11.31 -26.04 -33.14
C LEU A 612 9.79 -25.86 -32.99
N LEU A 613 9.30 -25.86 -31.75
CA LEU A 613 7.93 -25.48 -31.38
C LEU A 613 7.96 -24.54 -30.17
N GLY A 614 7.16 -23.47 -30.25
CA GLY A 614 7.14 -22.38 -29.28
C GLY A 614 8.31 -21.42 -29.45
N THR A 615 8.36 -20.40 -28.60
CA THR A 615 9.47 -19.43 -28.56
C THR A 615 10.18 -19.51 -27.20
N PRO A 616 11.33 -18.83 -27.00
CA PRO A 616 11.99 -18.77 -25.69
C PRO A 616 11.10 -18.32 -24.54
N TRP A 617 9.99 -17.65 -24.84
CA TRP A 617 8.96 -17.31 -23.88
C TRP A 617 7.57 -17.60 -24.43
N GLN A 618 6.62 -17.79 -23.53
CA GLN A 618 5.21 -17.96 -23.86
C GLN A 618 4.37 -17.15 -22.87
N ARG A 619 3.30 -16.53 -23.38
CA ARG A 619 2.35 -15.77 -22.57
C ARG A 619 1.34 -16.73 -21.93
N VAL A 620 1.21 -16.69 -20.61
CA VAL A 620 0.23 -17.51 -19.88
C VAL A 620 -1.03 -16.72 -19.50
N GLY A 621 -1.02 -15.40 -19.70
CA GLY A 621 -2.16 -14.52 -19.51
C GLY A 621 -2.31 -14.08 -18.05
N VAL A 622 -3.54 -13.86 -17.59
CA VAL A 622 -3.86 -13.74 -16.16
C VAL A 622 -4.26 -15.11 -15.62
N LEU A 623 -3.64 -15.53 -14.53
CA LEU A 623 -3.99 -16.75 -13.83
C LEU A 623 -5.01 -16.43 -12.73
N GLU A 624 -6.18 -17.05 -12.78
CA GLU A 624 -7.18 -16.92 -11.73
C GLU A 624 -6.66 -17.47 -10.39
N GLY A 625 -7.22 -16.99 -9.28
CA GLY A 625 -6.91 -17.52 -7.96
C GLY A 625 -7.70 -18.79 -7.64
N GLN A 626 -7.33 -19.45 -6.54
CA GLN A 626 -8.04 -20.63 -6.03
C GLN A 626 -9.34 -20.26 -5.30
N LEU A 627 -9.45 -19.01 -4.81
CA LEU A 627 -10.68 -18.52 -4.22
C LEU A 627 -11.67 -18.19 -5.34
N ARG A 628 -12.86 -18.79 -5.28
CA ARG A 628 -13.95 -18.45 -6.17
C ARG A 628 -14.42 -17.02 -5.88
N ILE A 629 -14.29 -16.13 -6.87
CA ILE A 629 -14.89 -14.80 -6.81
C ILE A 629 -16.38 -14.96 -7.15
N PRO A 630 -17.30 -14.51 -6.28
CA PRO A 630 -18.72 -14.61 -6.57
C PRO A 630 -19.10 -13.80 -7.82
N VAL A 631 -19.92 -14.40 -8.69
CA VAL A 631 -20.43 -13.75 -9.90
C VAL A 631 -21.84 -13.25 -9.62
N VAL A 632 -22.07 -11.96 -9.82
CA VAL A 632 -23.34 -11.28 -9.50
C VAL A 632 -24.37 -11.48 -10.61
N SER A 633 -23.95 -11.74 -11.85
CA SER A 633 -24.82 -12.15 -12.96
C SER A 633 -24.06 -12.89 -14.08
N PRO A 634 -24.62 -13.97 -14.69
CA PRO A 634 -24.02 -14.64 -15.84
C PRO A 634 -23.82 -13.73 -17.07
N ARG A 635 -24.57 -12.62 -17.19
CA ARG A 635 -24.37 -11.63 -18.27
C ARG A 635 -23.09 -10.81 -18.11
N GLU A 636 -22.61 -10.65 -16.88
CA GLU A 636 -21.38 -9.91 -16.56
C GLU A 636 -20.13 -10.77 -16.80
N GLU A 637 -20.29 -12.10 -16.82
CA GLU A 637 -19.25 -13.08 -17.17
C GLU A 637 -18.89 -13.03 -18.67
N ALA A 638 -19.81 -12.54 -19.52
CA ALA A 638 -19.70 -12.57 -20.98
C ALA A 638 -19.14 -11.29 -21.63
N ALA A 639 -18.69 -10.30 -20.85
CA ALA A 639 -18.28 -9.01 -21.39
C ALA A 639 -16.74 -8.81 -21.39
N PRO A 640 -16.05 -9.09 -22.51
CA PRO A 640 -14.95 -8.29 -22.97
C PRO A 640 -15.48 -7.38 -24.09
N ARG A 641 -16.26 -6.35 -23.73
CA ARG A 641 -16.48 -5.25 -24.66
C ARG A 641 -15.38 -4.25 -24.40
N SER A 642 -14.50 -4.08 -25.39
CA SER A 642 -13.64 -2.91 -25.53
C SER A 642 -14.40 -1.69 -25.05
N ALA A 643 -13.86 -1.02 -24.02
CA ALA A 643 -14.43 0.22 -23.52
C ALA A 643 -14.40 1.27 -24.64
N GLU A 644 -15.48 1.38 -25.40
CA GLU A 644 -15.88 2.68 -25.91
C GLU A 644 -16.13 3.55 -24.68
N ARG A 645 -15.24 4.51 -24.46
CA ARG A 645 -15.36 5.52 -23.40
C ARG A 645 -16.65 6.33 -23.62
N PRO A 646 -17.61 6.36 -22.69
CA PRO A 646 -18.53 7.48 -22.60
C PRO A 646 -17.90 8.51 -21.65
N GLY A 647 -17.45 9.65 -22.20
CA GLY A 647 -17.18 10.86 -21.41
C GLY A 647 -15.80 11.01 -20.77
N ALA A 648 -14.71 10.82 -21.52
CA ALA A 648 -13.46 11.49 -21.18
C ALA A 648 -13.56 12.97 -21.57
N PRO A 649 -13.13 13.95 -20.74
CA PRO A 649 -13.02 15.33 -21.17
C PRO A 649 -12.09 15.43 -22.39
N PRO A 650 -12.31 16.40 -23.31
CA PRO A 650 -11.51 16.52 -24.52
C PRO A 650 -10.04 16.73 -24.14
N GLY A 651 -9.18 15.82 -24.59
CA GLY A 651 -7.74 15.99 -24.46
C GLY A 651 -7.27 17.25 -25.19
N PRO A 652 -6.14 17.86 -24.76
CA PRO A 652 -5.63 19.07 -25.40
C PRO A 652 -5.34 18.84 -26.88
N ALA A 653 -5.58 19.87 -27.68
CA ALA A 653 -5.48 19.82 -29.13
C ALA A 653 -4.05 19.52 -29.61
N GLY A 654 -3.92 18.44 -30.40
CA GLY A 654 -3.00 18.30 -31.52
C GLY A 654 -1.50 18.50 -31.27
N LEU A 655 -0.78 17.42 -30.96
CA LEU A 655 0.61 17.27 -31.44
C LEU A 655 0.58 16.64 -32.85
N PRO A 656 1.41 17.10 -33.81
CA PRO A 656 1.41 16.56 -35.17
C PRO A 656 1.79 15.08 -35.16
N GLY A 657 0.92 14.24 -35.71
CA GLY A 657 1.13 12.79 -35.80
C GLY A 657 2.34 12.44 -36.65
N PHE A 658 3.24 11.63 -36.10
CA PHE A 658 4.25 10.92 -36.89
C PHE A 658 3.55 9.90 -37.82
N PRO A 659 4.00 9.73 -39.08
CA PRO A 659 3.35 8.81 -40.02
C PRO A 659 3.41 7.37 -39.50
N GLY A 660 2.24 6.77 -39.30
CA GLY A 660 2.10 5.40 -38.84
C GLY A 660 2.65 4.40 -39.85
N GLN A 661 3.73 3.70 -39.48
CA GLN A 661 3.97 2.36 -39.99
C GLN A 661 2.85 1.47 -39.47
N ARG A 662 2.01 0.96 -40.38
CA ARG A 662 1.17 -0.21 -40.12
C ARG A 662 2.10 -1.36 -39.75
N LEU A 663 2.26 -1.62 -38.47
CA LEU A 663 2.80 -2.89 -37.98
C LEU A 663 1.77 -3.96 -38.33
N SER A 664 2.06 -4.71 -39.38
CA SER A 664 1.43 -6.00 -39.66
C SER A 664 1.44 -6.83 -38.37
N GLN A 665 0.26 -7.20 -37.87
CA GLN A 665 0.15 -8.23 -36.85
C GLN A 665 0.83 -9.51 -37.36
N PRO A 666 1.76 -10.12 -36.62
CA PRO A 666 2.29 -11.41 -37.01
C PRO A 666 1.18 -12.46 -36.94
N THR A 667 1.13 -13.24 -38.01
CA THR A 667 0.35 -14.44 -38.26
C THR A 667 0.40 -15.45 -37.11
N ALA A 668 -0.78 -16.00 -36.76
CA ALA A 668 -1.02 -17.26 -36.06
C ALA A 668 0.24 -18.04 -35.61
N GLU A 669 0.80 -17.69 -34.46
CA GLU A 669 1.68 -18.60 -33.71
C GLU A 669 0.80 -19.77 -33.25
N ALA A 670 1.23 -21.02 -33.51
CA ALA A 670 0.52 -22.20 -33.03
C ALA A 670 0.26 -22.09 -31.52
N GLU A 671 -0.97 -22.35 -31.06
CA GLU A 671 -1.33 -22.28 -29.63
C GLU A 671 -0.56 -23.34 -28.81
N THR A 672 0.63 -22.97 -28.34
CA THR A 672 1.50 -23.81 -27.49
C THR A 672 1.15 -23.73 -26.01
N VAL A 673 0.23 -22.85 -25.65
CA VAL A 673 -0.30 -22.67 -24.29
C VAL A 673 -1.73 -23.18 -24.26
N ARG A 674 -2.00 -24.18 -23.43
CA ARG A 674 -3.32 -24.79 -23.27
C ARG A 674 -3.88 -24.50 -21.88
N PRO A 675 -5.12 -24.02 -21.75
CA PRO A 675 -5.77 -23.90 -20.45
C PRO A 675 -6.12 -25.28 -19.87
N LEU A 676 -5.79 -25.50 -18.60
CA LEU A 676 -6.18 -26.70 -17.84
C LEU A 676 -7.32 -26.41 -16.87
N SER A 677 -7.25 -25.25 -16.22
CA SER A 677 -8.25 -24.68 -15.33
C SER A 677 -8.16 -23.15 -15.43
N PRO A 678 -9.08 -22.39 -14.80
CA PRO A 678 -8.92 -20.93 -14.75
C PRO A 678 -7.59 -20.48 -14.12
N SER A 679 -7.08 -21.22 -13.12
CA SER A 679 -5.84 -20.92 -12.38
C SER A 679 -4.57 -21.54 -12.98
N ALA A 680 -4.68 -22.40 -14.00
CA ALA A 680 -3.54 -23.15 -14.54
C ALA A 680 -3.44 -23.15 -16.07
N ARG A 681 -2.20 -23.18 -16.57
CA ARG A 681 -1.85 -23.28 -17.99
C ARG A 681 -0.79 -24.36 -18.17
N GLU A 682 -0.96 -25.18 -19.21
CA GLU A 682 0.08 -26.05 -19.73
C GLU A 682 0.81 -25.32 -20.85
N VAL A 683 2.14 -25.34 -20.81
CA VAL A 683 3.00 -24.80 -21.88
C VAL A 683 3.87 -25.91 -22.45
N THR A 684 4.00 -25.92 -23.77
CA THR A 684 4.80 -26.93 -24.49
C THR A 684 5.87 -26.27 -25.34
N TRP A 685 7.09 -26.80 -25.26
CA TRP A 685 8.19 -26.51 -26.16
C TRP A 685 8.69 -27.79 -26.83
N VAL A 686 9.15 -27.67 -28.07
CA VAL A 686 10.03 -28.66 -28.69
C VAL A 686 11.32 -27.96 -29.08
N VAL A 687 12.44 -28.43 -28.56
CA VAL A 687 13.75 -27.81 -28.76
C VAL A 687 14.78 -28.81 -29.26
N ALA A 688 15.69 -28.36 -30.12
CA ALA A 688 16.90 -29.08 -30.47
C ALA A 688 18.05 -28.55 -29.60
N ILE A 689 18.75 -29.43 -28.91
CA ILE A 689 19.84 -29.08 -27.99
C ILE A 689 21.14 -29.68 -28.50
N GLU A 690 22.13 -28.83 -28.78
CA GLU A 690 23.48 -29.25 -29.12
C GLU A 690 24.25 -29.74 -27.88
N GLY A 691 24.62 -31.02 -27.84
CA GLY A 691 25.35 -31.60 -26.71
C GLY A 691 24.57 -31.51 -25.38
N GLN A 692 25.18 -30.90 -24.36
CA GLN A 692 24.54 -30.61 -23.07
C GLN A 692 24.38 -29.09 -22.88
N SER A 693 23.17 -28.67 -22.53
CA SER A 693 22.82 -27.32 -22.09
C SER A 693 21.99 -27.43 -20.82
N PRO A 694 22.32 -26.72 -19.73
CA PRO A 694 21.40 -26.59 -18.61
C PRO A 694 20.13 -25.90 -19.10
N LEU A 695 18.97 -26.39 -18.68
CA LEU A 695 17.68 -25.84 -19.04
C LEU A 695 16.94 -25.40 -17.79
N LYS A 696 16.30 -24.24 -17.85
CA LYS A 696 15.49 -23.69 -16.75
C LYS A 696 14.16 -23.21 -17.26
N ILE A 697 13.09 -23.53 -16.56
CA ILE A 697 11.79 -22.88 -16.74
C ILE A 697 11.69 -21.76 -15.72
N VAL A 698 11.39 -20.56 -16.19
CA VAL A 698 11.19 -19.38 -15.34
C VAL A 698 9.79 -18.85 -15.59
N VAL A 699 8.91 -18.92 -14.60
CA VAL A 699 7.65 -18.17 -14.65
C VAL A 699 7.87 -16.83 -13.97
N SER A 700 7.41 -15.76 -14.62
CA SER A 700 7.48 -14.40 -14.08
C SER A 700 6.11 -13.74 -14.18
N SER A 701 5.43 -13.68 -13.04
CA SER A 701 4.23 -12.89 -12.84
C SER A 701 4.57 -11.56 -12.18
N GLN A 702 4.01 -10.46 -12.69
CA GLN A 702 4.28 -9.15 -12.13
C GLN A 702 3.82 -9.06 -10.68
N LYS A 703 2.64 -9.61 -10.35
CA LYS A 703 2.07 -9.61 -8.99
C LYS A 703 2.15 -10.97 -8.28
N GLY A 704 2.17 -12.06 -9.03
CA GLY A 704 2.25 -13.44 -8.52
C GLY A 704 3.66 -13.93 -8.19
N GLY A 705 4.67 -13.12 -8.50
CA GLY A 705 6.07 -13.42 -8.24
C GLY A 705 6.77 -14.21 -9.35
N THR A 706 8.06 -14.51 -9.13
CA THR A 706 8.91 -15.23 -10.07
C THR A 706 9.37 -16.57 -9.46
N LYS A 707 9.24 -17.66 -10.21
CA LYS A 707 9.73 -19.00 -9.83
C LYS A 707 10.58 -19.60 -10.92
N VAL A 708 11.56 -20.39 -10.51
CA VAL A 708 12.52 -21.07 -11.39
C VAL A 708 12.51 -22.55 -11.08
N LYS A 709 12.57 -23.38 -12.12
CA LYS A 709 12.75 -24.82 -12.00
C LYS A 709 13.77 -25.30 -13.03
N GLU A 710 14.79 -26.01 -12.57
CA GLU A 710 15.74 -26.68 -13.45
C GLU A 710 15.01 -27.81 -14.20
N VAL A 711 15.41 -28.02 -15.45
CA VAL A 711 14.87 -29.07 -16.32
C VAL A 711 15.97 -30.11 -16.51
N SER A 712 15.74 -31.30 -15.95
CA SER A 712 16.56 -32.49 -16.16
C SER A 712 15.90 -33.38 -17.20
N PHE A 713 16.70 -33.94 -18.11
CA PHE A 713 16.28 -35.00 -19.01
C PHE A 713 17.40 -36.04 -19.07
N GLU A 714 17.03 -37.32 -18.99
CA GLU A 714 17.96 -38.46 -19.08
C GLU A 714 18.10 -38.97 -20.52
#